data_AF-A0A1L7I286-F1
#
_entry.id   AF-A0A1L7I286-F1
#
_cell.length_a   1.000
_cell.length_b   1.000
_cell.length_c   1.000
_cell.angle_alpha   90.00
_cell.angle_beta   90.00
_cell.angle_gamma   90.00
#
_symmetry.space_group_name_H-M   'P 1'
#
loop_
_entity.id
_entity.type
_entity.pdbx_description
1 polymer ?
#
loop_
_entity_poly.entity_id
_entity_poly.type
_entity_poly.pdbx_seq_one_letter_code
_entity_poly.pdbx_strand_id
1 'polypeptide(L)'
;MKGIRHFFYIILLLALTSCDQEANGVLLSPSKGVQAKEADWNYEPWSAPEHYSDTVSAQFDSQVLKLSSDTLSFERWFRKIPIKPFATYRVTGWVKTSGVEGARSESGAGIRLGIFDFSGDTVFKADNRWSQVEMEFSTEMDDSFILEFVLGKNGRARGEVWFDNFRLQELSAKELKPEITLNFDEPREAMSPYIYGQFIEHMGKSIYGGLWAEMLLDRKFFHLPGTKNSAWKSTVDTNSVQIDSSFTFSRGRLPVFQVQDQISISQQGIALQDSKKYDGRLVFKAGQISKVRISLNGSAKDFEVSGMEFQTIPFEFVSEEATENGILEITFLGKGTLSLAAVSLMPSDNIKGYRPEVIKLLKELNAPVYRWPGGNFVSGYDWKDGIGDPDRRPTRYERAWNGLEYNDVGIHEFMDLCDLLNAEANIAVNTGLGTAELAAAEVAYVNGFPSSTMGKRRAENGHPEPYNVKLWAVGNEMFGDWQLGHMPVEDYVVKHNKVAEAMWAVDPNIELIAVGYPGKWNDWMYENCADHMTYISEHFYKQDWHAGGLLTHVQQMPEVIASVAEEHRRARREIPGLKEKNIKIAMDEWNYWYGPHVYGLLGTRYFLRDALGIAAGLNEFSRQSDIYFMANYAQTVNVIGAIKTTKTDAWLEGTGLVLKLYRKEFGTQPVSIEGSPAPLNVAATLTENGEYLTVSVVNATHEDQILKLNSFLDSVEKSGMAFVISGANDMVFNDENNKDRISISEQEIDISAEQMTIPKESAGIYKFRTRKK
;
A
#
# COMPACT_ATOMS: atom_id res chain seq x y z
N MET A 1 -0.38 -54.92 38.91
CA MET A 1 -0.01 -53.67 38.22
C MET A 1 -0.64 -53.66 36.83
N LYS A 2 -1.10 -52.47 36.44
CA LYS A 2 -2.11 -52.12 35.44
C LYS A 2 -1.76 -52.54 33.99
N GLY A 3 -2.80 -52.71 33.16
CA GLY A 3 -2.71 -52.35 31.74
C GLY A 3 -3.34 -53.28 30.70
N ILE A 4 -4.60 -53.70 30.87
CA ILE A 4 -5.37 -54.44 29.87
C ILE A 4 -5.94 -53.47 28.83
N ARG A 5 -5.59 -53.63 27.54
CA ARG A 5 -6.32 -53.07 26.39
C ARG A 5 -7.48 -54.02 26.07
N HIS A 6 -8.71 -53.52 26.08
CA HIS A 6 -9.88 -54.21 25.55
C HIS A 6 -10.57 -53.33 24.52
N PHE A 7 -10.71 -53.90 23.32
CA PHE A 7 -11.71 -53.57 22.32
C PHE A 7 -13.11 -53.57 22.97
N PHE A 8 -13.89 -52.52 22.75
CA PHE A 8 -15.34 -52.55 22.91
C PHE A 8 -16.01 -51.91 21.70
N TYR A 9 -16.62 -52.77 20.88
CA TYR A 9 -17.77 -52.43 20.05
C TYR A 9 -18.92 -52.06 21.00
N ILE A 10 -19.55 -50.90 20.79
CA ILE A 10 -20.86 -50.61 21.36
C ILE A 10 -21.82 -50.24 20.23
N ILE A 11 -22.89 -51.02 20.21
CA ILE A 11 -24.04 -51.05 19.34
C ILE A 11 -24.87 -49.78 19.53
N LEU A 12 -25.14 -49.05 18.45
CA LEU A 12 -26.10 -47.95 18.43
C LEU A 12 -27.51 -48.57 18.38
N LEU A 13 -28.24 -48.49 19.50
CA LEU A 13 -29.62 -48.95 19.61
C LEU A 13 -30.57 -47.79 19.29
N LEU A 14 -31.44 -48.01 18.29
CA LEU A 14 -32.59 -47.16 17.97
C LEU A 14 -33.53 -47.02 19.17
N ALA A 15 -33.80 -45.78 19.58
CA ALA A 15 -34.99 -45.41 20.32
C ALA A 15 -35.77 -44.38 19.48
N LEU A 16 -36.86 -44.84 18.88
CA LEU A 16 -37.88 -44.00 18.26
C LEU A 16 -38.67 -43.30 19.37
N THR A 17 -38.48 -41.99 19.50
CA THR A 17 -39.47 -41.07 20.07
C THR A 17 -39.66 -39.93 19.08
N SER A 18 -40.92 -39.76 18.66
CA SER A 18 -41.38 -38.80 17.66
C SER A 18 -41.31 -37.35 18.16
N CYS A 19 -40.40 -36.55 17.62
CA CYS A 19 -40.59 -35.19 17.09
C CYS A 19 -39.22 -34.68 16.58
N ASP A 20 -39.25 -33.77 15.61
CA ASP A 20 -38.12 -32.96 15.11
C ASP A 20 -37.30 -33.52 13.94
N GLN A 21 -37.86 -33.34 12.75
CA GLN A 21 -37.16 -33.28 11.46
C GLN A 21 -36.33 -31.97 11.28
N GLU A 22 -35.90 -31.27 12.34
CA GLU A 22 -35.29 -29.91 12.27
C GLU A 22 -33.75 -29.86 12.40
N ALA A 23 -33.01 -30.96 12.17
CA ALA A 23 -31.60 -31.05 12.54
C ALA A 23 -30.55 -31.02 11.39
N ASN A 24 -30.81 -30.34 10.26
CA ASN A 24 -29.90 -30.41 9.09
C ASN A 24 -29.04 -29.14 8.81
N GLY A 25 -28.77 -28.28 9.81
CA GLY A 25 -27.97 -27.07 9.60
C GLY A 25 -27.08 -26.65 10.78
N VAL A 26 -25.96 -25.98 10.47
CA VAL A 26 -25.00 -25.42 11.44
C VAL A 26 -25.66 -24.27 12.21
N LEU A 27 -25.60 -24.31 13.54
CA LEU A 27 -26.17 -23.25 14.39
C LEU A 27 -25.32 -21.96 14.27
N LEU A 28 -25.97 -20.87 13.87
CA LEU A 28 -25.38 -19.54 13.75
C LEU A 28 -25.67 -18.66 14.97
N SER A 29 -26.85 -18.81 15.57
CA SER A 29 -27.17 -18.20 16.87
C SER A 29 -26.17 -18.66 17.95
N PRO A 30 -25.91 -17.86 18.99
CA PRO A 30 -25.08 -18.33 20.10
C PRO A 30 -25.67 -19.58 20.74
N SER A 31 -24.81 -20.50 21.17
CA SER A 31 -25.24 -21.69 21.90
C SER A 31 -25.88 -21.31 23.23
N LYS A 32 -26.78 -22.17 23.72
CA LYS A 32 -27.46 -21.95 25.00
C LYS A 32 -26.50 -21.61 26.14
N GLY A 33 -26.72 -20.46 26.78
CA GLY A 33 -25.91 -20.00 27.92
C GLY A 33 -24.63 -19.26 27.54
N VAL A 34 -24.32 -19.11 26.26
CA VAL A 34 -23.22 -18.28 25.75
C VAL A 34 -23.79 -16.95 25.29
N GLN A 35 -23.28 -15.83 25.81
CA GLN A 35 -23.75 -14.51 25.38
C GLN A 35 -23.31 -14.20 23.95
N ALA A 36 -24.01 -13.31 23.24
CA ALA A 36 -23.63 -12.97 21.87
C ALA A 36 -22.19 -12.41 21.80
N LYS A 37 -21.80 -11.55 22.77
CA LYS A 37 -20.42 -11.04 22.91
C LYS A 37 -19.35 -12.14 23.07
N GLU A 38 -19.73 -13.31 23.56
CA GLU A 38 -18.84 -14.45 23.80
C GLU A 38 -18.81 -15.44 22.61
N ALA A 39 -19.63 -15.21 21.58
CA ALA A 39 -19.83 -16.12 20.45
C ALA A 39 -19.44 -15.49 19.09
N ASP A 40 -18.40 -14.65 19.08
CA ASP A 40 -17.87 -13.94 17.89
C ASP A 40 -18.87 -13.03 17.17
N TRP A 41 -19.96 -12.66 17.83
CA TRP A 41 -20.87 -11.64 17.34
C TRP A 41 -20.35 -10.25 17.73
N ASN A 42 -20.46 -9.30 16.81
CA ASN A 42 -20.01 -7.93 16.98
C ASN A 42 -21.22 -7.00 16.97
N TYR A 43 -21.19 -6.00 17.85
CA TYR A 43 -22.21 -4.95 17.90
C TYR A 43 -21.62 -3.65 17.35
N GLU A 44 -22.32 -3.03 16.40
CA GLU A 44 -21.95 -1.71 15.87
C GLU A 44 -22.92 -0.66 16.44
N PRO A 45 -22.54 0.06 17.51
CA PRO A 45 -23.40 1.09 18.09
C PRO A 45 -23.34 2.36 17.23
N TRP A 46 -24.49 2.76 16.67
CA TRP A 46 -24.65 4.09 16.05
C TRP A 46 -25.09 5.17 17.06
N SER A 47 -25.40 4.74 18.29
CA SER A 47 -25.63 5.58 19.47
C SER A 47 -25.20 4.82 20.73
N ALA A 48 -24.58 5.51 21.69
CA ALA A 48 -24.44 5.02 23.06
C ALA A 48 -25.66 5.47 23.88
N PRO A 49 -26.22 4.66 24.79
CA PRO A 49 -25.76 3.36 25.28
C PRO A 49 -26.09 2.16 24.38
N GLU A 50 -25.49 0.99 24.64
CA GLU A 50 -25.78 -0.26 23.92
C GLU A 50 -27.22 -0.71 24.16
N HIS A 51 -27.97 -0.99 23.10
CA HIS A 51 -29.39 -1.33 23.19
C HIS A 51 -29.72 -2.79 22.84
N TYR A 52 -29.00 -3.73 23.46
CA TYR A 52 -29.25 -5.17 23.27
C TYR A 52 -29.33 -5.93 24.60
N SER A 53 -29.94 -7.12 24.56
CA SER A 53 -29.83 -8.10 25.64
C SER A 53 -29.90 -9.52 25.11
N ASP A 54 -29.40 -10.47 25.90
CA ASP A 54 -29.43 -11.90 25.59
C ASP A 54 -30.33 -12.64 26.58
N THR A 55 -31.09 -13.63 26.11
CA THR A 55 -31.81 -14.57 26.99
C THR A 55 -31.79 -15.99 26.43
N VAL A 56 -32.02 -16.98 27.28
CA VAL A 56 -32.02 -18.38 26.85
C VAL A 56 -33.30 -18.69 26.09
N SER A 57 -33.20 -19.36 24.94
CA SER A 57 -34.38 -19.82 24.22
C SER A 57 -35.19 -20.81 25.06
N ALA A 58 -36.51 -20.62 25.06
CA ALA A 58 -37.43 -21.55 25.70
C ALA A 58 -37.75 -22.78 24.82
N GLN A 59 -37.44 -22.70 23.52
CA GLN A 59 -37.82 -23.70 22.52
C GLN A 59 -36.62 -24.44 21.94
N PHE A 60 -35.47 -23.77 21.82
CA PHE A 60 -34.28 -24.29 21.14
C PHE A 60 -33.06 -24.33 22.06
N ASP A 61 -32.01 -25.03 21.63
CA ASP A 61 -30.72 -25.06 22.33
C ASP A 61 -29.81 -23.89 21.92
N SER A 62 -30.38 -22.69 21.94
CA SER A 62 -29.73 -21.44 21.51
C SER A 62 -29.98 -20.30 22.50
N GLN A 63 -29.18 -19.25 22.38
CA GLN A 63 -29.40 -17.95 22.97
C GLN A 63 -30.22 -17.07 22.00
N VAL A 64 -31.21 -16.37 22.55
CA VAL A 64 -32.00 -15.34 21.87
C VAL A 64 -31.29 -14.01 22.01
N LEU A 65 -30.94 -13.39 20.88
CA LEU A 65 -30.47 -12.01 20.85
C LEU A 65 -31.67 -11.07 20.71
N LYS A 66 -31.76 -10.08 21.60
CA LYS A 66 -32.75 -9.00 21.54
C LYS A 66 -32.06 -7.69 21.18
N LEU A 67 -32.58 -6.96 20.20
CA LEU A 67 -32.28 -5.54 19.98
C LEU A 67 -33.49 -4.71 20.40
N SER A 68 -33.26 -3.54 20.97
CA SER A 68 -34.32 -2.62 21.39
C SER A 68 -33.90 -1.18 21.13
N SER A 69 -34.85 -0.27 20.97
CA SER A 69 -34.58 1.17 21.03
C SER A 69 -35.88 1.92 21.20
N ASP A 70 -35.91 2.91 22.09
CA ASP A 70 -37.09 3.78 22.28
C ASP A 70 -37.14 4.93 21.26
N THR A 71 -36.05 5.14 20.51
CA THR A 71 -35.89 6.20 19.52
C THR A 71 -35.57 5.62 18.15
N LEU A 72 -35.74 6.41 17.08
CA LEU A 72 -35.36 5.97 15.74
C LEU A 72 -33.83 5.87 15.64
N SER A 73 -33.30 4.65 15.72
CA SER A 73 -31.86 4.34 15.66
C SER A 73 -31.55 3.28 14.60
N PHE A 74 -30.29 2.91 14.49
CA PHE A 74 -29.83 1.79 13.68
C PHE A 74 -29.02 0.87 14.58
N GLU A 75 -29.65 -0.20 15.06
CA GLU A 75 -28.98 -1.23 15.85
C GLU A 75 -28.56 -2.37 14.93
N ARG A 76 -27.30 -2.78 15.02
CA ARG A 76 -26.75 -3.87 14.21
C ARG A 76 -25.87 -4.79 15.04
N TRP A 77 -26.21 -6.06 15.03
CA TRP A 77 -25.35 -7.15 15.45
C TRP A 77 -24.99 -7.99 14.24
N PHE A 78 -23.72 -8.35 14.12
CA PHE A 78 -23.28 -9.11 12.96
C PHE A 78 -22.19 -10.13 13.29
N ARG A 79 -22.10 -11.15 12.44
CA ARG A 79 -21.08 -12.19 12.51
C ARG A 79 -20.64 -12.58 11.11
N LYS A 80 -19.32 -12.72 10.90
CA LYS A 80 -18.76 -13.28 9.67
C LYS A 80 -18.83 -14.80 9.72
N ILE A 81 -19.37 -15.43 8.68
CA ILE A 81 -19.60 -16.87 8.61
C ILE A 81 -18.84 -17.45 7.41
N PRO A 82 -17.97 -18.46 7.61
CA PRO A 82 -17.30 -19.14 6.51
C PRO A 82 -18.28 -20.04 5.74
N ILE A 83 -18.15 -20.04 4.42
CA ILE A 83 -18.94 -20.82 3.47
C ILE A 83 -18.05 -21.30 2.32
N LYS A 84 -18.54 -22.20 1.48
CA LYS A 84 -17.84 -22.57 0.25
C LYS A 84 -18.13 -21.53 -0.85
N PRO A 85 -17.13 -21.17 -1.67
CA PRO A 85 -17.40 -20.48 -2.92
C PRO A 85 -18.16 -21.40 -3.87
N PHE A 86 -18.86 -20.80 -4.83
CA PHE A 86 -19.66 -21.44 -5.87
C PHE A 86 -20.71 -22.42 -5.33
N ALA A 87 -21.36 -22.02 -4.25
CA ALA A 87 -22.36 -22.79 -3.53
C ALA A 87 -23.66 -22.02 -3.36
N THR A 88 -24.72 -22.73 -3.00
CA THR A 88 -26.00 -22.16 -2.61
C THR A 88 -26.29 -22.57 -1.19
N TYR A 89 -26.59 -21.60 -0.33
CA TYR A 89 -26.93 -21.82 1.06
C TYR A 89 -28.33 -21.33 1.38
N ARG A 90 -28.90 -21.92 2.42
CA ARG A 90 -30.13 -21.50 3.07
C ARG A 90 -29.83 -21.09 4.51
N VAL A 91 -30.30 -19.91 4.90
CA VAL A 91 -30.35 -19.46 6.29
C VAL A 91 -31.78 -19.53 6.77
N THR A 92 -32.04 -20.29 7.82
CA THR A 92 -33.33 -20.33 8.50
C THR A 92 -33.21 -19.79 9.91
N GLY A 93 -34.28 -19.26 10.49
CA GLY A 93 -34.28 -18.76 11.86
C GLY A 93 -35.64 -18.27 12.29
N TRP A 94 -35.75 -17.74 13.51
CA TRP A 94 -36.99 -17.22 14.05
C TRP A 94 -36.85 -15.77 14.48
N VAL A 95 -37.84 -14.95 14.12
CA VAL A 95 -37.91 -13.52 14.47
C VAL A 95 -39.21 -13.21 15.18
N LYS A 96 -39.14 -12.39 16.23
CA LYS A 96 -40.28 -11.79 16.92
C LYS A 96 -40.06 -10.29 17.01
N THR A 97 -41.12 -9.49 16.92
CA THR A 97 -41.05 -8.04 17.13
C THR A 97 -42.11 -7.56 18.11
N SER A 98 -41.83 -6.45 18.80
CA SER A 98 -42.83 -5.71 19.57
C SER A 98 -42.66 -4.21 19.37
N GLY A 99 -43.73 -3.52 19.01
CA GLY A 99 -43.75 -2.06 18.83
C GLY A 99 -42.78 -1.55 17.77
N VAL A 100 -42.41 -2.35 16.77
CA VAL A 100 -41.40 -1.93 15.77
C VAL A 100 -41.97 -0.91 14.80
N GLU A 101 -41.39 0.29 14.77
CA GLU A 101 -41.79 1.38 13.90
C GLU A 101 -40.58 1.96 13.16
N GLY A 102 -40.69 2.04 11.83
CA GLY A 102 -39.65 2.58 10.97
C GLY A 102 -39.85 4.06 10.65
N ALA A 103 -38.75 4.78 10.39
CA ALA A 103 -38.78 6.17 9.93
C ALA A 103 -39.43 6.34 8.55
N ARG A 104 -39.47 5.26 7.75
CA ARG A 104 -40.13 5.19 6.45
C ARG A 104 -41.01 3.95 6.35
N SER A 105 -41.90 3.94 5.36
CA SER A 105 -42.83 2.85 5.09
C SER A 105 -42.18 1.49 4.81
N GLU A 106 -40.92 1.49 4.41
CA GLU A 106 -40.09 0.34 4.07
C GLU A 106 -39.07 -0.01 5.17
N SER A 107 -38.98 0.81 6.22
CA SER A 107 -38.02 0.61 7.31
C SER A 107 -38.58 -0.21 8.48
N GLY A 108 -37.75 -0.99 9.17
CA GLY A 108 -38.18 -1.82 10.31
C GLY A 108 -37.04 -2.68 10.88
N ALA A 109 -37.36 -3.83 11.45
CA ALA A 109 -36.37 -4.82 11.88
C ALA A 109 -36.17 -5.89 10.79
N GLY A 110 -35.06 -6.62 10.81
CA GLY A 110 -34.85 -7.73 9.88
C GLY A 110 -33.44 -8.31 9.88
N ILE A 111 -33.14 -9.03 8.81
CA ILE A 111 -31.85 -9.70 8.59
C ILE A 111 -31.19 -9.13 7.33
N ARG A 112 -29.86 -9.11 7.28
CA ARG A 112 -29.08 -8.95 6.04
C ARG A 112 -28.03 -10.04 5.94
N LEU A 113 -27.65 -10.38 4.69
CA LEU A 113 -26.58 -11.32 4.38
C LEU A 113 -25.38 -10.57 3.76
N GLY A 114 -25.00 -9.43 4.33
CA GLY A 114 -23.89 -8.63 3.83
C GLY A 114 -24.12 -8.11 2.41
N ILE A 115 -23.25 -8.49 1.47
CA ILE A 115 -23.29 -8.07 0.06
C ILE A 115 -24.16 -8.96 -0.83
N PHE A 116 -24.68 -10.08 -0.31
CA PHE A 116 -25.44 -11.01 -1.14
C PHE A 116 -26.87 -10.56 -1.33
N ASP A 117 -27.34 -10.65 -2.58
CA ASP A 117 -28.75 -10.73 -2.87
C ASP A 117 -29.30 -12.09 -2.43
N PHE A 118 -30.52 -12.10 -1.88
CA PHE A 118 -31.15 -13.31 -1.37
C PHE A 118 -32.67 -13.28 -1.50
N SER A 119 -33.28 -14.45 -1.64
CA SER A 119 -34.74 -14.58 -1.60
C SER A 119 -35.24 -14.61 -0.15
N GLY A 120 -36.51 -14.25 0.08
CA GLY A 120 -37.10 -14.30 1.43
C GLY A 120 -36.81 -13.08 2.30
N ASP A 121 -36.31 -11.98 1.71
CA ASP A 121 -36.04 -10.75 2.44
C ASP A 121 -37.31 -10.15 3.04
N THR A 122 -37.31 -9.98 4.36
CA THR A 122 -38.48 -9.57 5.13
C THR A 122 -38.13 -8.39 6.04
N VAL A 123 -38.96 -7.34 6.00
CA VAL A 123 -38.93 -6.22 6.94
C VAL A 123 -40.05 -6.40 7.97
N PHE A 124 -39.68 -6.62 9.22
CA PHE A 124 -40.62 -6.77 10.33
C PHE A 124 -41.02 -5.43 10.92
N LYS A 125 -42.33 -5.26 11.16
CA LYS A 125 -42.97 -4.04 11.68
C LYS A 125 -44.04 -4.43 12.69
N ALA A 126 -44.39 -3.48 13.56
CA ALA A 126 -45.36 -3.63 14.63
C ALA A 126 -45.08 -4.86 15.52
N ASP A 127 -46.10 -5.35 16.19
CA ASP A 127 -46.03 -6.61 16.93
C ASP A 127 -46.12 -7.80 15.98
N ASN A 128 -45.13 -8.69 16.06
CA ASN A 128 -45.13 -9.96 15.35
C ASN A 128 -44.90 -11.10 16.33
N ARG A 129 -45.62 -12.20 16.17
CA ARG A 129 -45.30 -13.44 16.89
C ARG A 129 -44.02 -14.05 16.31
N TRP A 130 -43.43 -15.00 17.03
CA TRP A 130 -42.33 -15.79 16.49
C TRP A 130 -42.71 -16.34 15.12
N SER A 131 -41.99 -15.88 14.10
CA SER A 131 -42.20 -16.21 12.70
C SER A 131 -40.90 -16.75 12.13
N GLN A 132 -41.00 -17.85 11.39
CA GLN A 132 -39.85 -18.43 10.75
C GLN A 132 -39.44 -17.57 9.54
N VAL A 133 -38.14 -17.37 9.38
CA VAL A 133 -37.54 -16.80 8.18
C VAL A 133 -36.73 -17.86 7.47
N GLU A 134 -36.75 -17.80 6.14
CA GLU A 134 -35.95 -18.63 5.25
C GLU A 134 -35.38 -17.74 4.16
N MET A 135 -34.06 -17.77 4.01
CA MET A 135 -33.33 -16.96 3.04
C MET A 135 -32.38 -17.86 2.25
N GLU A 136 -32.40 -17.77 0.92
CA GLU A 136 -31.48 -18.51 0.05
C GLU A 136 -30.62 -17.54 -0.75
N PHE A 137 -29.33 -17.87 -0.87
CA PHE A 137 -28.36 -17.03 -1.58
C PHE A 137 -27.28 -17.89 -2.24
N SER A 138 -26.72 -17.37 -3.33
CA SER A 138 -25.56 -17.91 -4.03
C SER A 138 -24.31 -17.23 -3.49
N THR A 139 -23.25 -18.00 -3.24
CA THR A 139 -21.98 -17.48 -2.72
C THR A 139 -21.06 -16.96 -3.81
N GLU A 140 -21.34 -17.26 -5.08
CA GLU A 140 -20.49 -16.89 -6.21
C GLU A 140 -19.01 -17.21 -5.96
N MET A 141 -18.13 -16.22 -5.80
CA MET A 141 -16.71 -16.42 -5.52
C MET A 141 -16.36 -16.31 -4.02
N ASP A 142 -17.29 -15.90 -3.17
CA ASP A 142 -17.01 -15.66 -1.77
C ASP A 142 -16.96 -16.95 -0.95
N ASP A 143 -15.96 -16.98 -0.07
CA ASP A 143 -15.78 -18.03 0.95
C ASP A 143 -16.35 -17.61 2.32
N SER A 144 -17.04 -16.47 2.39
CA SER A 144 -17.70 -16.02 3.61
C SER A 144 -18.79 -14.99 3.36
N PHE A 145 -19.73 -14.86 4.30
CA PHE A 145 -20.74 -13.81 4.31
C PHE A 145 -20.90 -13.18 5.69
N ILE A 146 -21.50 -12.00 5.75
CA ILE A 146 -21.86 -11.34 7.01
C ILE A 146 -23.34 -11.59 7.29
N LEU A 147 -23.67 -12.29 8.37
CA LEU A 147 -25.05 -12.35 8.87
C LEU A 147 -25.29 -11.17 9.80
N GLU A 148 -26.31 -10.38 9.52
CA GLU A 148 -26.66 -9.19 10.29
C GLU A 148 -28.07 -9.28 10.85
N PHE A 149 -28.19 -9.05 12.15
CA PHE A 149 -29.43 -8.83 12.86
C PHE A 149 -29.60 -7.34 13.12
N VAL A 150 -30.68 -6.75 12.60
CA VAL A 150 -30.85 -5.29 12.60
C VAL A 150 -32.21 -4.83 13.14
N LEU A 151 -32.18 -3.73 13.89
CA LEU A 151 -33.33 -2.85 14.14
C LEU A 151 -33.03 -1.53 13.43
N GLY A 152 -33.59 -1.38 12.22
CA GLY A 152 -33.22 -0.31 11.29
C GLY A 152 -32.97 -0.77 9.85
N LYS A 153 -33.51 -1.92 9.45
CA LYS A 153 -33.45 -2.38 8.05
C LYS A 153 -34.13 -1.34 7.16
N ASN A 154 -33.48 -0.98 6.04
CA ASN A 154 -33.94 0.04 5.08
C ASN A 154 -34.23 1.43 5.69
N GLY A 155 -33.60 1.78 6.81
CA GLY A 155 -33.74 3.08 7.47
C GLY A 155 -33.98 2.94 8.97
N ARG A 156 -33.78 4.02 9.73
CA ARG A 156 -33.87 4.00 11.20
C ARG A 156 -35.19 3.44 11.70
N ALA A 157 -35.17 2.69 12.80
CA ALA A 157 -36.35 2.12 13.43
C ALA A 157 -36.26 2.18 14.96
N ARG A 158 -37.40 2.05 15.63
CA ARG A 158 -37.54 1.89 17.09
C ARG A 158 -38.38 0.64 17.40
N GLY A 159 -38.41 0.22 18.66
CA GLY A 159 -39.15 -0.96 19.14
C GLY A 159 -38.20 -2.06 19.61
N GLU A 160 -38.71 -3.29 19.69
CA GLU A 160 -37.95 -4.47 20.13
C GLU A 160 -38.02 -5.59 19.08
N VAL A 161 -36.89 -6.26 18.85
CA VAL A 161 -36.81 -7.43 17.97
C VAL A 161 -35.97 -8.52 18.64
N TRP A 162 -36.39 -9.77 18.50
CA TRP A 162 -35.68 -10.95 18.98
C TRP A 162 -35.34 -11.88 17.82
N PHE A 163 -34.14 -12.45 17.85
CA PHE A 163 -33.60 -13.39 16.87
C PHE A 163 -33.22 -14.69 17.58
N ASP A 164 -33.72 -15.83 17.09
CA ASP A 164 -33.48 -17.13 17.72
C ASP A 164 -33.25 -18.25 16.69
N ASN A 165 -32.44 -19.23 17.08
CA ASN A 165 -32.14 -20.49 16.37
C ASN A 165 -31.85 -20.31 14.87
N PHE A 166 -31.01 -19.33 14.51
CA PHE A 166 -30.56 -19.16 13.15
C PHE A 166 -29.61 -20.29 12.75
N ARG A 167 -29.81 -20.87 11.58
CA ARG A 167 -29.06 -22.02 11.07
C ARG A 167 -28.67 -21.83 9.62
N LEU A 168 -27.51 -22.37 9.25
CA LEU A 168 -27.01 -22.42 7.88
C LEU A 168 -27.08 -23.85 7.35
N GLN A 169 -27.66 -24.01 6.17
CA GLN A 169 -27.70 -25.27 5.44
C GLN A 169 -27.09 -25.09 4.05
N GLU A 170 -26.12 -25.94 3.69
CA GLU A 170 -25.61 -26.04 2.32
C GLU A 170 -26.65 -26.79 1.47
N LEU A 171 -27.15 -26.14 0.41
CA LEU A 171 -28.11 -26.76 -0.52
C LEU A 171 -27.38 -27.42 -1.68
N SER A 172 -26.35 -26.76 -2.20
CA SER A 172 -25.47 -27.31 -3.24
C SER A 172 -24.12 -26.60 -3.22
N ALA A 173 -23.08 -27.26 -3.73
CA ALA A 173 -21.78 -26.67 -3.95
C ALA A 173 -21.18 -27.25 -5.24
N LYS A 174 -20.57 -26.39 -6.07
CA LYS A 174 -19.86 -26.85 -7.26
C LYS A 174 -18.54 -27.50 -6.83
N GLU A 175 -18.32 -28.75 -7.23
CA GLU A 175 -17.01 -29.39 -7.09
C GLU A 175 -16.07 -28.79 -8.14
N LEU A 176 -14.99 -28.15 -7.67
CA LEU A 176 -13.96 -27.57 -8.54
C LEU A 176 -12.80 -28.54 -8.70
N LYS A 177 -12.40 -28.79 -9.95
CA LYS A 177 -11.28 -29.66 -10.32
C LYS A 177 -10.35 -28.85 -11.22
N PRO A 178 -9.43 -28.07 -10.63
CA PRO A 178 -8.65 -27.13 -11.42
C PRO A 178 -7.74 -27.89 -12.39
N GLU A 179 -7.82 -27.52 -13.67
CA GLU A 179 -6.99 -28.11 -14.71
C GLU A 179 -6.58 -27.08 -15.75
N ILE A 180 -5.36 -27.23 -16.27
CA ILE A 180 -4.80 -26.36 -17.31
C ILE A 180 -4.13 -27.15 -18.43
N THR A 181 -4.14 -26.55 -19.63
CA THR A 181 -3.32 -26.94 -20.78
C THR A 181 -2.53 -25.72 -21.22
N LEU A 182 -1.24 -25.88 -21.55
CA LEU A 182 -0.43 -24.78 -22.09
C LEU A 182 -0.37 -24.84 -23.60
N ASN A 183 -0.56 -23.69 -24.24
CA ASN A 183 -0.39 -23.53 -25.68
C ASN A 183 0.87 -22.68 -25.95
N PHE A 184 1.92 -23.35 -26.42
CA PHE A 184 3.21 -22.73 -26.76
C PHE A 184 3.24 -22.16 -28.19
N ASP A 185 2.26 -22.49 -29.03
CA ASP A 185 2.23 -22.11 -30.44
C ASP A 185 1.58 -20.73 -30.67
N GLU A 186 1.05 -20.12 -29.60
CA GLU A 186 0.44 -18.78 -29.60
C GLU A 186 1.19 -17.83 -28.65
N PRO A 187 2.40 -17.36 -29.02
CA PRO A 187 3.15 -16.44 -28.18
C PRO A 187 2.40 -15.11 -28.07
N ARG A 188 2.24 -14.62 -26.83
CA ARG A 188 1.71 -13.27 -26.55
C ARG A 188 2.82 -12.23 -26.64
N GLU A 189 2.47 -10.96 -26.52
CA GLU A 189 3.51 -9.92 -26.42
C GLU A 189 4.37 -10.12 -25.16
N ALA A 190 5.68 -9.89 -25.26
CA ALA A 190 6.55 -9.98 -24.10
C ALA A 190 6.19 -8.89 -23.09
N MET A 191 6.24 -9.26 -21.81
CA MET A 191 6.07 -8.34 -20.71
C MET A 191 7.20 -7.32 -20.70
N SER A 192 6.85 -6.04 -20.65
CA SER A 192 7.83 -5.00 -20.36
C SER A 192 8.44 -5.22 -18.97
N PRO A 193 9.76 -5.07 -18.78
CA PRO A 193 10.36 -5.16 -17.45
C PRO A 193 9.77 -4.11 -16.48
N TYR A 194 9.26 -2.98 -16.98
CA TYR A 194 8.74 -1.89 -16.16
C TYR A 194 7.37 -2.15 -15.52
N ILE A 195 6.72 -3.30 -15.78
CA ILE A 195 5.57 -3.75 -14.96
C ILE A 195 5.95 -3.97 -13.50
N TYR A 196 7.25 -4.08 -13.23
CA TYR A 196 7.82 -4.29 -11.91
C TYR A 196 8.32 -2.99 -11.28
N GLY A 197 7.83 -1.83 -11.70
CA GLY A 197 8.24 -0.53 -11.17
C GLY A 197 7.85 -0.30 -9.70
N GLN A 198 8.42 0.75 -9.13
CA GLN A 198 8.14 1.24 -7.78
C GLN A 198 7.81 2.74 -7.80
N PHE A 199 7.12 3.22 -6.78
CA PHE A 199 6.77 4.63 -6.63
C PHE A 199 7.29 5.17 -5.28
N ILE A 200 7.89 6.36 -5.31
CA ILE A 200 8.38 7.10 -4.15
C ILE A 200 7.80 8.51 -4.18
N GLU A 201 7.16 8.89 -3.08
CA GLU A 201 6.68 10.25 -2.85
C GLU A 201 7.24 10.88 -1.59
N HIS A 202 7.38 12.20 -1.63
CA HIS A 202 7.56 13.05 -0.45
C HIS A 202 6.27 13.10 0.40
N MET A 203 5.91 11.95 0.97
CA MET A 203 4.73 11.76 1.82
C MET A 203 5.09 11.00 3.10
N GLY A 204 4.52 11.43 4.23
CA GLY A 204 4.56 10.70 5.49
C GLY A 204 5.98 10.31 5.90
N LYS A 205 6.20 9.01 6.12
CA LYS A 205 7.52 8.43 6.43
C LYS A 205 8.13 7.66 5.27
N SER A 206 7.79 7.98 4.02
CA SER A 206 8.36 7.30 2.85
C SER A 206 9.83 7.64 2.69
N ILE A 207 10.15 8.94 2.62
CA ILE A 207 11.53 9.43 2.54
C ILE A 207 12.09 9.67 3.95
N TYR A 208 11.58 10.68 4.66
CA TYR A 208 12.07 11.04 5.99
C TYR A 208 11.58 10.05 7.05
N GLY A 209 12.53 9.41 7.76
CA GLY A 209 12.23 8.30 8.68
C GLY A 209 11.97 6.96 7.99
N GLY A 210 12.04 6.91 6.65
CA GLY A 210 11.91 5.71 5.81
C GLY A 210 13.21 5.44 5.06
N LEU A 211 13.38 6.01 3.87
CA LEU A 211 14.57 5.87 3.02
C LEU A 211 15.80 6.64 3.55
N TRP A 212 15.59 7.90 3.94
CA TRP A 212 16.64 8.85 4.27
C TRP A 212 17.12 8.68 5.72
N ALA A 213 18.43 8.80 5.93
CA ALA A 213 19.08 8.50 7.21
C ALA A 213 19.10 9.67 8.20
N GLU A 214 18.61 10.85 7.81
CA GLU A 214 18.51 11.99 8.73
C GLU A 214 17.61 11.64 9.91
N MET A 215 18.14 11.86 11.12
CA MET A 215 17.49 11.50 12.37
C MET A 215 16.74 12.67 13.00
N LEU A 216 17.04 13.90 12.58
CA LEU A 216 16.47 15.12 13.14
C LEU A 216 15.28 15.62 12.32
N LEU A 217 14.23 15.99 13.03
CA LEU A 217 13.10 16.73 12.47
C LEU A 217 13.38 18.23 12.49
N ASP A 218 12.78 18.94 11.53
CA ASP A 218 12.89 20.40 11.38
C ASP A 218 14.35 20.89 11.48
N ARG A 219 15.23 20.19 10.77
CA ARG A 219 16.69 20.34 10.85
C ARG A 219 17.22 21.70 10.38
N LYS A 220 16.34 22.52 9.78
CA LYS A 220 16.61 23.89 9.30
C LYS A 220 15.77 24.95 10.03
N PHE A 221 15.16 24.59 11.17
CA PHE A 221 14.47 25.51 12.09
C PHE A 221 13.35 26.34 11.43
N PHE A 222 12.54 25.70 10.58
CA PHE A 222 11.37 26.34 9.97
C PHE A 222 10.39 26.81 11.04
N HIS A 223 10.21 26.01 12.10
CA HIS A 223 9.56 26.43 13.32
C HIS A 223 10.61 26.95 14.31
N LEU A 224 10.29 28.06 14.97
CA LEU A 224 11.17 28.63 15.98
C LEU A 224 11.37 27.65 17.15
N PRO A 225 12.62 27.35 17.56
CA PRO A 225 12.89 26.53 18.74
C PRO A 225 12.14 27.03 19.98
N GLY A 226 11.51 26.10 20.71
CA GLY A 226 10.69 26.37 21.89
C GLY A 226 9.20 26.63 21.59
N THR A 227 8.79 26.77 20.32
CA THR A 227 7.36 26.84 19.97
C THR A 227 6.67 25.48 20.00
N LYS A 228 5.33 25.50 20.12
CA LYS A 228 4.49 24.29 20.12
C LYS A 228 4.71 23.36 18.91
N ASN A 229 4.97 23.93 17.73
CA ASN A 229 5.12 23.16 16.48
C ASN A 229 6.57 22.79 16.18
N SER A 230 7.53 23.26 16.97
CA SER A 230 8.95 22.97 16.78
C SER A 230 9.31 21.63 17.43
N ALA A 231 10.06 20.80 16.70
CA ALA A 231 10.71 19.61 17.27
C ALA A 231 11.84 19.98 18.25
N TRP A 232 12.38 21.19 18.13
CA TRP A 232 13.43 21.73 18.97
C TRP A 232 12.86 22.42 20.21
N LYS A 233 13.36 22.00 21.38
CA LYS A 233 13.22 22.70 22.65
C LYS A 233 14.29 23.79 22.75
N SER A 234 14.01 24.83 23.52
CA SER A 234 14.94 25.94 23.79
C SER A 234 14.87 26.35 25.25
N THR A 235 16.00 26.75 25.83
CA THR A 235 16.06 27.33 27.19
C THR A 235 15.70 28.81 27.24
N VAL A 236 15.49 29.45 26.09
CA VAL A 236 15.19 30.89 25.97
C VAL A 236 13.71 31.10 25.67
N ASP A 237 13.12 32.16 26.24
CA ASP A 237 11.78 32.62 25.90
C ASP A 237 11.71 32.95 24.40
N THR A 238 10.90 32.18 23.66
CA THR A 238 10.76 32.32 22.22
C THR A 238 10.33 33.73 21.78
N ASN A 239 9.63 34.49 22.64
CA ASN A 239 9.25 35.88 22.32
C ASN A 239 10.46 36.82 22.12
N SER A 240 11.64 36.42 22.59
CA SER A 240 12.89 37.16 22.42
C SER A 240 13.66 36.80 21.13
N VAL A 241 13.19 35.78 20.39
CA VAL A 241 13.84 35.28 19.17
C VAL A 241 13.35 36.07 17.97
N GLN A 242 14.29 36.68 17.25
CA GLN A 242 14.00 37.39 16.00
C GLN A 242 14.06 36.43 14.82
N ILE A 243 13.41 36.80 13.72
CA ILE A 243 13.47 36.05 12.46
C ILE A 243 14.19 36.91 11.42
N ASP A 244 15.35 36.45 10.96
CA ASP A 244 16.00 37.02 9.78
C ASP A 244 15.32 36.51 8.51
N SER A 245 14.73 37.44 7.75
CA SER A 245 14.07 37.19 6.46
C SER A 245 14.83 37.81 5.29
N SER A 246 16.11 38.15 5.48
CA SER A 246 16.98 38.70 4.43
C SER A 246 17.58 37.63 3.50
N PHE A 247 17.37 36.34 3.80
CA PHE A 247 17.81 35.19 2.99
C PHE A 247 19.33 35.14 2.77
N THR A 248 20.10 35.47 3.80
CA THR A 248 21.57 35.61 3.75
C THR A 248 22.33 34.27 3.64
N PHE A 249 21.72 33.16 4.06
CA PHE A 249 22.33 31.82 3.96
C PHE A 249 21.61 30.91 2.95
N SER A 250 20.30 30.82 3.10
CA SER A 250 19.39 30.01 2.30
C SER A 250 18.19 30.85 1.89
N ARG A 251 17.33 30.31 1.01
CA ARG A 251 15.99 30.88 0.74
C ARG A 251 15.01 30.68 1.91
N GLY A 252 15.47 30.15 3.05
CA GLY A 252 14.73 29.99 4.29
C GLY A 252 14.92 31.17 5.24
N ARG A 253 14.01 31.30 6.19
CA ARG A 253 14.11 32.26 7.30
C ARG A 253 14.98 31.68 8.41
N LEU A 254 15.75 32.51 9.12
CA LEU A 254 16.67 32.05 10.16
C LEU A 254 16.27 32.58 11.54
N PRO A 255 16.19 31.73 12.58
CA PRO A 255 16.03 32.23 13.95
C PRO A 255 17.30 32.92 14.43
N VAL A 256 17.15 34.10 15.01
CA VAL A 256 18.22 34.93 15.56
C VAL A 256 18.00 35.16 17.05
N PHE A 257 18.93 34.65 17.85
CA PHE A 257 18.92 34.72 19.31
C PHE A 257 19.87 35.81 19.81
N GLN A 258 19.45 36.46 20.91
CA GLN A 258 20.32 37.31 21.72
C GLN A 258 20.78 36.51 22.94
N VAL A 259 22.03 36.06 22.90
CA VAL A 259 22.64 35.26 23.96
C VAL A 259 23.23 36.21 25.01
N GLN A 260 22.81 36.07 26.27
CA GLN A 260 23.34 36.89 27.38
C GLN A 260 24.50 36.21 28.12
N ASP A 261 24.41 34.89 28.30
CA ASP A 261 25.41 34.06 28.97
C ASP A 261 25.52 32.70 28.27
N GLN A 262 24.39 31.99 28.15
CA GLN A 262 24.30 30.78 27.34
C GLN A 262 22.88 30.55 26.82
N ILE A 263 22.76 29.78 25.75
CA ILE A 263 21.50 29.22 25.25
C ILE A 263 21.70 27.75 24.89
N SER A 264 20.74 26.90 25.25
CA SER A 264 20.67 25.52 24.78
C SER A 264 19.43 25.28 23.93
N ILE A 265 19.61 24.53 22.86
CA ILE A 265 18.52 23.90 22.11
C ILE A 265 18.70 22.38 22.14
N SER A 266 17.59 21.64 22.11
CA SER A 266 17.66 20.19 22.10
C SER A 266 16.51 19.53 21.36
N GLN A 267 16.78 18.35 20.80
CA GLN A 267 15.78 17.45 20.24
C GLN A 267 15.91 16.07 20.92
N GLN A 268 14.77 15.48 21.27
CA GLN A 268 14.68 14.22 22.00
C GLN A 268 14.03 13.14 21.13
N GLY A 269 14.06 11.88 21.58
CA GLY A 269 13.44 10.77 20.85
C GLY A 269 14.29 10.23 19.71
N ILE A 270 15.61 10.48 19.75
CA ILE A 270 16.58 9.98 18.77
C ILE A 270 16.90 8.53 19.14
N ALA A 271 16.69 7.60 18.21
CA ALA A 271 17.04 6.21 18.45
C ALA A 271 18.53 5.98 18.17
N LEU A 272 19.26 5.54 19.18
CA LEU A 272 20.68 5.20 19.11
C LEU A 272 20.85 3.69 19.26
N GLN A 273 21.84 3.14 18.56
CA GLN A 273 22.22 1.74 18.60
C GLN A 273 23.56 1.64 19.34
N ASP A 274 23.69 0.61 20.18
CA ASP A 274 24.90 0.34 20.94
C ASP A 274 26.13 0.27 20.03
N SER A 275 27.20 0.94 20.46
CA SER A 275 28.51 0.98 19.79
C SER A 275 28.46 1.52 18.35
N LYS A 276 27.35 2.17 17.95
CA LYS A 276 27.20 2.77 16.62
C LYS A 276 27.73 4.19 16.59
N LYS A 277 28.41 4.52 15.50
CA LYS A 277 28.93 5.85 15.21
C LYS A 277 27.90 6.70 14.47
N TYR A 278 27.83 7.97 14.83
CA TYR A 278 26.94 8.97 14.27
C TYR A 278 27.74 10.22 13.88
N ASP A 279 27.57 10.66 12.65
CA ASP A 279 28.16 11.88 12.12
C ASP A 279 27.11 12.98 12.08
N GLY A 280 27.53 14.19 12.46
CA GLY A 280 26.66 15.35 12.44
C GLY A 280 27.41 16.60 12.04
N ARG A 281 26.62 17.63 11.76
CA ARG A 281 27.14 18.97 11.48
C ARG A 281 26.18 20.02 12.00
N LEU A 282 26.72 21.17 12.36
CA LEU A 282 25.98 22.34 12.81
C LEU A 282 26.40 23.55 11.99
N VAL A 283 25.42 24.21 11.38
CA VAL A 283 25.61 25.42 10.57
C VAL A 283 24.94 26.61 11.28
N PHE A 284 25.73 27.62 11.56
CA PHE A 284 25.29 28.80 12.29
C PHE A 284 26.21 29.99 12.00
N LYS A 285 25.76 31.18 12.37
CA LYS A 285 26.55 32.41 12.43
C LYS A 285 26.45 32.95 13.84
N ALA A 286 27.57 33.27 14.47
CA ALA A 286 27.58 33.82 15.81
C ALA A 286 28.42 35.09 15.89
N GLY A 287 27.98 36.09 16.64
CA GLY A 287 28.77 37.26 17.02
C GLY A 287 29.06 37.21 18.51
N GLN A 288 30.34 37.25 18.90
CA GLN A 288 30.78 37.31 20.32
C GLN A 288 30.39 36.09 21.20
N ILE A 289 30.03 34.96 20.57
CA ILE A 289 29.98 33.64 21.20
C ILE A 289 31.35 33.00 21.03
N SER A 290 31.92 32.46 22.11
CA SER A 290 33.28 31.91 22.10
C SER A 290 33.29 30.40 21.95
N LYS A 291 32.22 29.72 22.37
CA LYS A 291 32.22 28.25 22.47
C LYS A 291 30.86 27.63 22.19
N VAL A 292 30.87 26.47 21.54
CA VAL A 292 29.69 25.63 21.32
C VAL A 292 29.96 24.25 21.92
N ARG A 293 29.07 23.79 22.79
CA ARG A 293 29.06 22.43 23.32
C ARG A 293 27.97 21.63 22.63
N ILE A 294 28.31 20.49 22.08
CA ILE A 294 27.36 19.56 21.46
C ILE A 294 27.38 18.28 22.28
N SER A 295 26.22 17.75 22.66
CA SER A 295 26.07 16.53 23.44
C SER A 295 25.08 15.59 22.79
N LEU A 296 25.44 14.31 22.67
CA LEU A 296 24.54 13.24 22.26
C LEU A 296 24.43 12.22 23.40
N ASN A 297 23.22 12.11 23.97
CA ASN A 297 22.91 11.22 25.09
C ASN A 297 23.90 11.34 26.26
N GLY A 298 24.28 12.57 26.62
CA GLY A 298 25.18 12.87 27.74
C GLY A 298 26.68 12.92 27.37
N SER A 299 27.08 12.30 26.26
CA SER A 299 28.45 12.43 25.75
C SER A 299 28.63 13.77 25.05
N ALA A 300 29.55 14.62 25.53
CA ALA A 300 29.70 15.99 25.08
C ALA A 300 31.07 16.30 24.44
N LYS A 301 31.06 17.18 23.44
CA LYS A 301 32.24 17.76 22.79
C LYS A 301 32.13 19.28 22.76
N ASP A 302 33.28 19.92 22.93
CA ASP A 302 33.44 21.36 23.04
C ASP A 302 34.19 21.91 21.82
N PHE A 303 33.65 22.95 21.19
CA PHE A 303 34.21 23.59 20.00
C PHE A 303 34.41 25.07 20.25
N GLU A 304 35.63 25.56 20.05
CA GLU A 304 35.92 26.99 20.08
C GLU A 304 35.46 27.63 18.76
N VAL A 305 34.78 28.77 18.84
CA VAL A 305 34.15 29.41 17.67
C VAL A 305 34.50 30.89 17.61
N SER A 306 34.72 31.38 16.40
CA SER A 306 35.03 32.79 16.15
C SER A 306 34.56 33.20 14.75
N GLY A 307 34.56 34.51 14.47
CA GLY A 307 34.13 35.06 13.19
C GLY A 307 32.67 35.48 13.16
N MET A 308 32.30 36.33 12.20
CA MET A 308 30.95 36.90 12.05
C MET A 308 30.21 36.39 10.81
N GLU A 309 30.69 35.31 10.21
CA GLU A 309 30.10 34.67 9.02
C GLU A 309 29.50 33.31 9.37
N PHE A 310 28.69 32.76 8.45
CA PHE A 310 28.20 31.39 8.59
C PHE A 310 29.36 30.41 8.55
N GLN A 311 29.37 29.49 9.51
CA GLN A 311 30.36 28.45 9.64
C GLN A 311 29.68 27.10 9.90
N THR A 312 30.36 26.03 9.50
CA THR A 312 29.93 24.65 9.70
C THR A 312 30.90 23.95 10.66
N ILE A 313 30.38 23.39 11.74
CA ILE A 313 31.15 22.56 12.67
C ILE A 313 30.72 21.10 12.47
N PRO A 314 31.63 20.22 12.00
CA PRO A 314 31.38 18.79 12.03
C PRO A 314 31.56 18.25 13.45
N PHE A 315 30.76 17.24 13.79
CA PHE A 315 30.91 16.50 15.04
C PHE A 315 30.58 15.03 14.82
N GLU A 316 31.03 14.21 15.76
CA GLU A 316 30.91 12.77 15.69
C GLU A 316 30.70 12.22 17.10
N PHE A 317 29.84 11.22 17.25
CA PHE A 317 29.65 10.51 18.50
C PHE A 317 29.60 9.01 18.25
N VAL A 318 30.10 8.23 19.22
CA VAL A 318 29.82 6.80 19.33
C VAL A 318 28.85 6.64 20.47
N SER A 319 27.72 5.99 20.23
CA SER A 319 26.75 5.71 21.28
C SER A 319 27.24 4.57 22.15
N GLU A 320 27.19 4.73 23.46
CA GLU A 320 27.63 3.72 24.44
C GLU A 320 26.53 2.71 24.81
N GLU A 321 25.27 3.00 24.46
CA GLU A 321 24.12 2.15 24.76
C GLU A 321 23.00 2.35 23.73
N ALA A 322 22.19 1.31 23.52
CA ALA A 322 20.98 1.45 22.72
C ALA A 322 19.88 2.19 23.49
N THR A 323 19.20 3.14 22.85
CA THR A 323 18.07 3.86 23.44
C THR A 323 17.13 4.38 22.35
N GLU A 324 15.83 4.45 22.60
CA GLU A 324 14.87 5.13 21.70
C GLU A 324 14.64 6.60 22.05
N ASN A 325 15.17 7.04 23.19
CA ASN A 325 14.91 8.33 23.82
C ASN A 325 16.16 9.21 23.90
N GLY A 326 17.13 8.98 23.01
CA GLY A 326 18.36 9.77 22.94
C GLY A 326 18.07 11.25 22.74
N ILE A 327 18.98 12.08 23.25
CA ILE A 327 18.86 13.54 23.24
C ILE A 327 20.09 14.13 22.57
N LEU A 328 19.88 14.95 21.53
CA LEU A 328 20.90 15.86 21.00
C LEU A 328 20.68 17.22 21.66
N GLU A 329 21.69 17.73 22.37
CA GLU A 329 21.70 19.06 22.96
C GLU A 329 22.86 19.89 22.40
N ILE A 330 22.58 21.14 22.06
CA ILE A 330 23.57 22.10 21.55
C ILE A 330 23.48 23.35 22.42
N THR A 331 24.58 23.66 23.10
CA THR A 331 24.72 24.82 23.97
C THR A 331 25.72 25.81 23.40
N PHE A 332 25.30 27.05 23.22
CA PHE A 332 26.16 28.16 22.82
C PHE A 332 26.50 28.98 24.06
N LEU A 333 27.79 29.20 24.30
CA LEU A 333 28.35 29.86 25.47
C LEU A 333 28.97 31.21 25.09
N GLY A 334 28.58 32.26 25.79
CA GLY A 334 29.05 33.63 25.60
C GLY A 334 27.92 34.64 25.47
N LYS A 335 28.29 35.87 25.11
CA LYS A 335 27.34 36.99 25.02
C LYS A 335 27.38 37.61 23.63
N GLY A 336 26.27 37.57 22.92
CA GLY A 336 26.13 38.22 21.62
C GLY A 336 25.00 37.65 20.78
N THR A 337 25.16 37.63 19.47
CA THR A 337 24.10 37.23 18.52
C THR A 337 24.35 35.83 17.97
N LEU A 338 23.28 35.07 17.73
CA LEU A 338 23.34 33.73 17.14
C LEU A 338 22.25 33.57 16.10
N SER A 339 22.63 33.25 14.86
CA SER A 339 21.72 32.82 13.80
C SER A 339 21.93 31.33 13.54
N LEU A 340 20.89 30.50 13.71
CA LEU A 340 20.96 29.08 13.37
C LEU A 340 20.50 28.86 11.95
N ALA A 341 21.19 28.00 11.21
CA ALA A 341 20.87 27.70 9.82
C ALA A 341 20.46 26.24 9.60
N ALA A 342 21.29 25.29 10.04
CA ALA A 342 21.00 23.88 9.86
C ALA A 342 21.73 23.04 10.91
N VAL A 343 21.22 21.85 11.16
CA VAL A 343 21.90 20.80 11.94
C VAL A 343 21.60 19.45 11.29
N SER A 344 22.51 18.49 11.34
CA SER A 344 22.30 17.14 10.83
C SER A 344 22.80 16.14 11.86
N LEU A 345 22.13 15.00 11.93
CA LEU A 345 22.67 13.81 12.60
C LEU A 345 22.26 12.58 11.79
N MET A 346 23.25 11.80 11.35
CA MET A 346 23.04 10.56 10.62
C MET A 346 23.94 9.45 11.20
N PRO A 347 23.51 8.18 11.14
CA PRO A 347 24.42 7.05 11.34
C PRO A 347 25.59 7.12 10.34
N SER A 348 26.82 6.90 10.80
CA SER A 348 28.03 7.01 9.98
C SER A 348 28.12 5.98 8.85
N ASP A 349 27.36 4.89 8.94
CA ASP A 349 27.26 3.82 7.94
C ASP A 349 26.20 4.09 6.86
N ASN A 350 25.60 5.29 6.84
CA ASN A 350 24.69 5.69 5.76
C ASN A 350 25.38 5.60 4.39
N ILE A 351 24.59 5.28 3.36
CA ILE A 351 25.05 5.14 1.97
C ILE A 351 24.53 6.35 1.19
N LYS A 352 25.38 7.35 0.96
CA LYS A 352 25.00 8.61 0.29
C LYS A 352 23.77 9.28 0.95
N GLY A 353 23.66 9.22 2.27
CA GLY A 353 22.52 9.74 3.04
C GLY A 353 21.33 8.78 3.19
N TYR A 354 21.34 7.62 2.52
CA TYR A 354 20.30 6.59 2.67
C TYR A 354 20.63 5.58 3.77
N ARG A 355 19.58 5.00 4.36
CA ARG A 355 19.70 3.96 5.38
C ARG A 355 20.24 2.66 4.76
N PRO A 356 21.35 2.08 5.26
CA PRO A 356 22.01 0.93 4.63
C PRO A 356 21.12 -0.32 4.59
N GLU A 357 20.34 -0.56 5.65
CA GLU A 357 19.40 -1.68 5.73
C GLU A 357 18.25 -1.55 4.73
N VAL A 358 17.79 -0.32 4.45
CA VAL A 358 16.73 -0.08 3.47
C VAL A 358 17.29 -0.25 2.05
N ILE A 359 18.49 0.29 1.76
CA ILE A 359 19.18 0.06 0.48
C ILE A 359 19.38 -1.43 0.20
N LYS A 360 19.74 -2.22 1.23
CA LYS A 360 19.85 -3.67 1.09
C LYS A 360 18.53 -4.29 0.63
N LEU A 361 17.41 -3.96 1.28
CA LEU A 361 16.10 -4.49 0.90
C LEU A 361 15.64 -4.02 -0.48
N LEU A 362 15.95 -2.78 -0.87
CA LEU A 362 15.66 -2.28 -2.22
C LEU A 362 16.44 -3.02 -3.30
N LYS A 363 17.71 -3.36 -3.04
CA LYS A 363 18.52 -4.21 -3.93
C LYS A 363 17.95 -5.63 -4.03
N GLU A 364 17.49 -6.20 -2.92
CA GLU A 364 16.81 -7.50 -2.94
C GLU A 364 15.49 -7.44 -3.71
N LEU A 365 14.76 -6.34 -3.59
CA LEU A 365 13.51 -6.07 -4.29
C LEU A 365 13.73 -5.89 -5.79
N ASN A 366 14.89 -5.37 -6.21
CA ASN A 366 15.37 -5.31 -7.61
C ASN A 366 14.35 -4.71 -8.59
N ALA A 367 13.79 -3.54 -8.25
CA ALA A 367 12.87 -2.84 -9.15
C ALA A 367 13.65 -2.20 -10.32
N PRO A 368 13.18 -2.33 -11.58
CA PRO A 368 13.89 -1.77 -12.73
C PRO A 368 13.65 -0.27 -12.94
N VAL A 369 12.62 0.31 -12.31
CA VAL A 369 12.28 1.72 -12.45
C VAL A 369 11.62 2.27 -11.18
N TYR A 370 11.92 3.52 -10.84
CA TYR A 370 11.29 4.26 -9.75
C TYR A 370 10.62 5.54 -10.28
N ARG A 371 9.34 5.74 -9.93
CA ARG A 371 8.60 6.99 -10.13
C ARG A 371 8.84 7.94 -8.96
N TRP A 372 9.16 9.19 -9.25
CA TRP A 372 9.47 10.26 -8.28
C TRP A 372 9.23 11.65 -8.92
N PRO A 373 9.02 12.75 -8.20
CA PRO A 373 8.75 12.84 -6.77
C PRO A 373 7.31 12.50 -6.43
N GLY A 374 6.47 12.29 -7.46
CA GLY A 374 5.02 12.05 -7.48
C GLY A 374 4.28 12.58 -6.26
N GLY A 375 3.18 11.97 -5.86
CA GLY A 375 1.98 11.93 -6.68
C GLY A 375 1.32 13.28 -6.47
N ASN A 376 0.59 13.45 -5.37
CA ASN A 376 -0.02 14.73 -5.05
C ASN A 376 1.03 15.81 -4.75
N PHE A 377 2.17 15.42 -4.15
CA PHE A 377 3.26 16.34 -3.78
C PHE A 377 3.80 17.16 -4.97
N VAL A 378 4.01 16.53 -6.14
CA VAL A 378 4.64 17.20 -7.29
C VAL A 378 3.88 18.45 -7.75
N SER A 379 2.56 18.49 -7.57
CA SER A 379 1.73 19.59 -8.08
C SER A 379 1.89 20.92 -7.32
N GLY A 380 2.52 20.89 -6.14
CA GLY A 380 2.96 22.06 -5.39
C GLY A 380 4.47 22.33 -5.43
N TYR A 381 5.25 21.44 -6.06
CA TYR A 381 6.70 21.38 -5.94
C TYR A 381 7.44 22.26 -6.95
N ASP A 382 8.47 22.99 -6.50
CA ASP A 382 9.48 23.62 -7.38
C ASP A 382 10.78 22.82 -7.25
N TRP A 383 11.12 22.04 -8.27
CA TRP A 383 12.31 21.17 -8.30
C TRP A 383 13.63 21.92 -8.03
N LYS A 384 13.67 23.24 -8.25
CA LYS A 384 14.85 24.06 -7.99
C LYS A 384 15.13 24.24 -6.50
N ASP A 385 14.16 23.98 -5.64
CA ASP A 385 14.36 23.99 -4.20
C ASP A 385 15.11 22.72 -3.74
N GLY A 386 15.13 21.65 -4.54
CA GLY A 386 15.82 20.38 -4.30
C GLY A 386 17.25 20.27 -4.87
N ILE A 387 17.89 21.35 -5.33
CA ILE A 387 19.24 21.31 -5.93
C ILE A 387 20.27 22.15 -5.17
N GLY A 388 21.54 21.75 -5.27
CA GLY A 388 22.67 22.40 -4.59
C GLY A 388 22.87 21.91 -3.16
N ASP A 389 23.56 22.68 -2.33
CA ASP A 389 23.88 22.31 -0.94
C ASP A 389 22.59 22.09 -0.10
N PRO A 390 22.32 20.87 0.44
CA PRO A 390 21.13 20.57 1.23
C PRO A 390 20.88 21.49 2.42
N ASP A 391 21.94 22.02 3.05
CA ASP A 391 21.80 22.95 4.17
C ASP A 391 21.25 24.32 3.71
N ARG A 392 21.49 24.68 2.45
CA ARG A 392 21.05 25.94 1.84
C ARG A 392 19.71 25.84 1.11
N ARG A 393 19.17 24.64 0.95
CA ARG A 393 17.85 24.39 0.36
C ARG A 393 16.75 24.85 1.32
N PRO A 394 15.68 25.52 0.86
CA PRO A 394 14.62 26.00 1.73
C PRO A 394 13.75 24.84 2.23
N THR A 395 13.39 24.85 3.52
CA THR A 395 12.25 24.06 4.00
C THR A 395 10.95 24.73 3.53
N ARG A 396 10.03 23.95 2.95
CA ARG A 396 8.72 24.41 2.50
C ARG A 396 7.62 23.74 3.31
N TYR A 397 6.49 24.43 3.46
CA TYR A 397 5.25 23.79 3.87
C TYR A 397 4.58 23.22 2.63
N GLU A 398 4.56 21.90 2.54
CA GLU A 398 3.94 21.15 1.47
C GLU A 398 2.46 20.93 1.77
N ARG A 399 1.60 21.17 0.78
CA ARG A 399 0.15 21.27 0.98
C ARG A 399 -0.61 19.98 0.72
N ALA A 400 -0.15 19.07 -0.15
CA ALA A 400 -0.89 17.85 -0.43
C ALA A 400 -1.02 16.97 0.82
N TRP A 401 0.06 16.88 1.61
CA TRP A 401 0.13 16.03 2.79
C TRP A 401 0.26 16.80 4.11
N ASN A 402 0.12 18.12 4.08
CA ASN A 402 0.18 19.02 5.23
C ASN A 402 1.44 18.83 6.10
N GLY A 403 2.60 18.75 5.45
CA GLY A 403 3.89 18.45 6.08
C GLY A 403 4.97 19.48 5.76
N LEU A 404 6.11 19.36 6.46
CA LEU A 404 7.32 20.10 6.07
C LEU A 404 8.10 19.27 5.06
N GLU A 405 8.45 19.88 3.93
CA GLU A 405 9.43 19.34 2.99
C GLU A 405 10.77 20.03 3.23
N TYR A 406 11.77 19.27 3.67
CA TYR A 406 13.10 19.81 3.95
C TYR A 406 13.92 20.05 2.68
N ASN A 407 13.59 19.40 1.57
CA ASN A 407 14.35 19.35 0.33
C ASN A 407 15.75 18.73 0.50
N ASP A 408 15.95 17.87 1.50
CA ASP A 408 17.24 17.17 1.64
C ASP A 408 17.43 16.10 0.57
N VAL A 409 16.33 15.48 0.14
CA VAL A 409 16.29 14.58 -1.01
C VAL A 409 15.66 15.33 -2.17
N GLY A 410 16.47 15.71 -3.15
CA GLY A 410 16.01 16.24 -4.42
C GLY A 410 16.47 15.35 -5.56
N ILE A 411 16.52 15.92 -6.77
CA ILE A 411 16.82 15.15 -7.98
C ILE A 411 18.21 14.47 -7.93
N HIS A 412 19.23 15.11 -7.35
CA HIS A 412 20.58 14.50 -7.27
C HIS A 412 20.58 13.27 -6.37
N GLU A 413 19.97 13.38 -5.18
CA GLU A 413 19.88 12.25 -4.26
C GLU A 413 19.02 11.12 -4.84
N PHE A 414 17.91 11.45 -5.51
CA PHE A 414 17.08 10.47 -6.20
C PHE A 414 17.84 9.74 -7.33
N MET A 415 18.62 10.45 -8.14
CA MET A 415 19.45 9.81 -9.17
C MET A 415 20.56 8.95 -8.56
N ASP A 416 21.16 9.39 -7.44
CA ASP A 416 22.11 8.57 -6.68
C ASP A 416 21.46 7.27 -6.17
N LEU A 417 20.18 7.30 -5.77
CA LEU A 417 19.41 6.12 -5.41
C LEU A 417 19.21 5.20 -6.62
N CYS A 418 18.79 5.73 -7.76
CA CYS A 418 18.66 4.97 -9.01
C CYS A 418 19.98 4.28 -9.39
N ASP A 419 21.11 4.99 -9.32
CA ASP A 419 22.44 4.43 -9.59
C ASP A 419 22.81 3.31 -8.60
N LEU A 420 22.54 3.51 -7.30
CA LEU A 420 22.81 2.51 -6.26
C LEU A 420 22.02 1.21 -6.49
N LEU A 421 20.84 1.32 -7.09
CA LEU A 421 19.91 0.22 -7.34
C LEU A 421 20.02 -0.35 -8.76
N ASN A 422 20.78 0.30 -9.66
CA ASN A 422 20.79 0.00 -11.09
C ASN A 422 19.37 0.02 -11.67
N ALA A 423 18.63 1.10 -11.40
CA ALA A 423 17.25 1.29 -11.80
C ALA A 423 17.09 2.57 -12.62
N GLU A 424 16.13 2.57 -13.55
CA GLU A 424 15.76 3.74 -14.34
C GLU A 424 14.92 4.73 -13.51
N ALA A 425 14.90 5.98 -13.95
CA ALA A 425 14.07 7.03 -13.36
C ALA A 425 12.83 7.30 -14.22
N ASN A 426 11.68 7.46 -13.57
CA ASN A 426 10.46 8.06 -14.12
C ASN A 426 10.17 9.35 -13.33
N ILE A 427 10.34 10.52 -13.94
CA ILE A 427 10.21 11.80 -13.26
C ILE A 427 8.86 12.46 -13.56
N ALA A 428 8.08 12.76 -12.52
CA ALA A 428 6.87 13.56 -12.65
C ALA A 428 7.21 15.07 -12.60
N VAL A 429 6.66 15.85 -13.52
CA VAL A 429 6.80 17.32 -13.55
C VAL A 429 5.56 18.01 -12.99
N ASN A 430 5.75 19.20 -12.40
CA ASN A 430 4.65 19.97 -11.83
C ASN A 430 3.78 20.61 -12.92
N THR A 431 2.62 20.01 -13.21
CA THR A 431 1.55 20.60 -14.04
C THR A 431 0.37 21.14 -13.24
N GLY A 432 0.42 21.08 -11.91
CA GLY A 432 -0.54 21.74 -11.04
C GLY A 432 -0.30 23.24 -11.02
N LEU A 433 0.47 23.71 -10.04
CA LEU A 433 0.85 25.11 -9.91
C LEU A 433 2.04 25.51 -10.80
N GLY A 434 2.71 24.55 -11.42
CA GLY A 434 3.83 24.77 -12.33
C GLY A 434 3.43 25.17 -13.76
N THR A 435 4.46 25.50 -14.55
CA THR A 435 4.35 25.95 -15.95
C THR A 435 5.16 25.07 -16.90
N ALA A 436 4.87 25.16 -18.19
CA ALA A 436 5.64 24.46 -19.23
C ALA A 436 7.13 24.84 -19.21
N GLU A 437 7.44 26.10 -18.90
CA GLU A 437 8.82 26.59 -18.78
C GLU A 437 9.53 26.01 -17.55
N LEU A 438 8.81 25.73 -16.45
CA LEU A 438 9.36 25.06 -15.28
C LEU A 438 9.74 23.61 -15.58
N ALA A 439 8.84 22.87 -16.25
CA ALA A 439 9.05 21.49 -16.66
C ALA A 439 10.18 21.36 -17.70
N ALA A 440 10.18 22.18 -18.75
CA ALA A 440 11.24 22.19 -19.74
C ALA A 440 12.61 22.54 -19.13
N ALA A 441 12.66 23.46 -18.16
CA ALA A 441 13.89 23.77 -17.43
C ALA A 441 14.40 22.59 -16.59
N GLU A 442 13.49 21.74 -16.07
CA GLU A 442 13.85 20.51 -15.36
C GLU A 442 14.51 19.52 -16.30
N VAL A 443 13.90 19.23 -17.46
CA VAL A 443 14.49 18.39 -18.52
C VAL A 443 15.86 18.94 -18.94
N ALA A 444 15.97 20.26 -19.14
CA ALA A 444 17.23 20.89 -19.54
C ALA A 444 18.32 20.76 -18.47
N TYR A 445 17.95 20.73 -17.20
CA TYR A 445 18.87 20.52 -16.09
C TYR A 445 19.29 19.07 -15.97
N VAL A 446 18.36 18.13 -16.10
CA VAL A 446 18.60 16.69 -15.93
C VAL A 446 19.35 16.11 -17.14
N ASN A 447 18.93 16.43 -18.36
CA ASN A 447 19.46 15.83 -19.60
C ASN A 447 20.39 16.76 -20.41
N GLY A 448 20.42 18.07 -20.12
CA GLY A 448 21.20 19.00 -20.93
C GLY A 448 22.71 18.75 -20.88
N PHE A 449 23.40 19.00 -21.99
CA PHE A 449 24.87 18.93 -22.06
C PHE A 449 25.54 19.88 -21.04
N PRO A 450 26.72 19.54 -20.50
CA PRO A 450 27.43 20.39 -19.52
C PRO A 450 27.73 21.82 -20.01
N SER A 451 27.76 22.03 -21.33
CA SER A 451 27.97 23.34 -21.96
C SER A 451 26.70 24.21 -22.03
N SER A 452 25.51 23.63 -21.85
CA SER A 452 24.24 24.37 -21.81
C SER A 452 24.08 25.12 -20.48
N THR A 453 23.22 26.13 -20.43
CA THR A 453 22.98 26.91 -19.20
C THR A 453 22.55 26.02 -18.02
N MET A 454 21.60 25.11 -18.24
CA MET A 454 21.09 24.25 -17.17
C MET A 454 22.00 23.05 -16.90
N GLY A 455 22.63 22.46 -17.91
CA GLY A 455 23.63 21.39 -17.70
C GLY A 455 24.88 21.90 -16.98
N LYS A 456 25.35 23.14 -17.25
CA LYS A 456 26.42 23.78 -16.47
C LYS A 456 26.01 23.94 -15.01
N ARG A 457 24.75 24.35 -14.76
CA ARG A 457 24.23 24.46 -13.39
C ARG A 457 24.18 23.11 -12.70
N ARG A 458 23.82 22.02 -13.39
CA ARG A 458 23.89 20.66 -12.84
C ARG A 458 25.34 20.28 -12.50
N ALA A 459 26.29 20.59 -13.38
CA ALA A 459 27.72 20.38 -13.14
C ALA A 459 28.24 21.15 -11.92
N GLU A 460 27.85 22.43 -11.78
CA GLU A 460 28.18 23.26 -10.60
C GLU A 460 27.58 22.72 -9.30
N ASN A 461 26.47 21.97 -9.38
CA ASN A 461 25.87 21.28 -8.23
C ASN A 461 26.47 19.90 -7.97
N GLY A 462 27.53 19.50 -8.67
CA GLY A 462 28.31 18.29 -8.39
C GLY A 462 28.12 17.14 -9.37
N HIS A 463 27.25 17.28 -10.40
CA HIS A 463 27.04 16.23 -11.39
C HIS A 463 27.25 16.72 -12.83
N PRO A 464 28.47 16.63 -13.38
CA PRO A 464 28.76 17.13 -14.72
C PRO A 464 27.97 16.43 -15.83
N GLU A 465 27.93 15.10 -15.82
CA GLU A 465 27.32 14.32 -16.90
C GLU A 465 25.79 14.45 -16.93
N PRO A 466 25.14 14.39 -18.11
CA PRO A 466 23.68 14.25 -18.20
C PRO A 466 23.20 12.97 -17.54
N TYR A 467 22.05 13.02 -16.87
CA TYR A 467 21.42 11.83 -16.31
C TYR A 467 20.72 10.98 -17.38
N ASN A 468 20.33 11.58 -18.52
CA ASN A 468 19.66 10.91 -19.64
C ASN A 468 18.35 10.20 -19.24
N VAL A 469 17.56 10.84 -18.38
CA VAL A 469 16.26 10.32 -17.96
C VAL A 469 15.31 10.32 -19.13
N LYS A 470 14.75 9.15 -19.45
CA LYS A 470 13.87 8.95 -20.60
C LYS A 470 12.40 9.15 -20.28
N LEU A 471 11.94 8.66 -19.13
CA LEU A 471 10.52 8.60 -18.78
C LEU A 471 10.12 9.79 -17.95
N TRP A 472 9.09 10.52 -18.40
CA TRP A 472 8.58 11.69 -17.70
C TRP A 472 7.06 11.70 -17.62
N ALA A 473 6.50 11.80 -16.41
CA ALA A 473 5.07 11.98 -16.20
C ALA A 473 4.70 13.48 -16.24
N VAL A 474 3.76 13.84 -17.11
CA VAL A 474 3.34 15.23 -17.36
C VAL A 474 2.24 15.62 -16.37
N GLY A 475 2.56 15.58 -15.08
CA GLY A 475 1.63 15.84 -14.00
C GLY A 475 1.25 14.63 -13.18
N ASN A 476 0.22 14.80 -12.36
CA ASN A 476 -0.37 13.75 -11.53
C ASN A 476 -1.85 14.04 -11.29
N GLU A 477 -2.74 13.08 -11.51
CA GLU A 477 -4.17 13.09 -11.14
C GLU A 477 -4.89 14.45 -11.31
N MET A 478 -4.65 15.17 -12.42
CA MET A 478 -5.19 16.51 -12.63
C MET A 478 -6.73 16.57 -12.68
N PHE A 479 -7.39 15.41 -12.72
CA PHE A 479 -8.84 15.23 -12.65
C PHE A 479 -9.41 15.33 -11.21
N GLY A 480 -8.62 15.01 -10.18
CA GLY A 480 -9.11 14.87 -8.80
C GLY A 480 -9.19 16.20 -8.06
N ASP A 481 -10.30 16.48 -7.36
CA ASP A 481 -10.50 17.75 -6.66
C ASP A 481 -9.56 17.97 -5.45
N TRP A 482 -8.92 16.89 -4.98
CA TRP A 482 -7.85 16.91 -3.99
C TRP A 482 -6.52 17.43 -4.54
N GLN A 483 -6.31 17.41 -5.85
CA GLN A 483 -5.04 17.76 -6.47
C GLN A 483 -4.86 19.28 -6.54
N LEU A 484 -3.65 19.74 -6.22
CA LEU A 484 -3.31 21.17 -6.32
C LEU A 484 -3.32 21.60 -7.78
N GLY A 485 -4.20 22.54 -8.11
CA GLY A 485 -4.38 23.02 -9.48
C GLY A 485 -5.10 22.02 -10.38
N HIS A 486 -5.91 21.11 -9.82
CA HIS A 486 -6.83 20.28 -10.60
C HIS A 486 -7.65 21.13 -11.58
N MET A 487 -8.01 20.54 -12.71
CA MET A 487 -8.72 21.24 -13.77
C MET A 487 -9.60 20.27 -14.58
N PRO A 488 -10.65 20.78 -15.24
CA PRO A 488 -11.40 19.99 -16.22
C PRO A 488 -10.49 19.46 -17.34
N VAL A 489 -10.85 18.33 -17.93
CA VAL A 489 -10.03 17.69 -18.98
C VAL A 489 -9.80 18.63 -20.17
N GLU A 490 -10.79 19.47 -20.49
CA GLU A 490 -10.74 20.45 -21.58
C GLU A 490 -9.63 21.49 -21.39
N ASP A 491 -9.31 21.87 -20.14
CA ASP A 491 -8.20 22.76 -19.82
C ASP A 491 -6.87 21.99 -19.73
N TYR A 492 -6.92 20.76 -19.22
CA TYR A 492 -5.73 19.94 -19.08
C TYR A 492 -5.14 19.54 -20.43
N VAL A 493 -5.94 19.20 -21.45
CA VAL A 493 -5.41 18.87 -22.80
C VAL A 493 -4.60 20.03 -23.41
N VAL A 494 -5.06 21.28 -23.19
CA VAL A 494 -4.34 22.48 -23.65
C VAL A 494 -3.01 22.62 -22.89
N LYS A 495 -3.05 22.42 -21.57
CA LYS A 495 -1.85 22.52 -20.72
C LYS A 495 -0.85 21.40 -21.03
N HIS A 496 -1.32 20.15 -21.13
CA HIS A 496 -0.54 18.96 -21.43
C HIS A 496 0.23 19.14 -22.74
N ASN A 497 -0.45 19.49 -23.83
CA ASN A 497 0.20 19.68 -25.14
C ASN A 497 1.27 20.76 -25.08
N LYS A 498 0.99 21.90 -24.41
CA LYS A 498 1.97 22.97 -24.24
C LYS A 498 3.20 22.50 -23.45
N VAL A 499 3.01 21.71 -22.40
CA VAL A 499 4.12 21.17 -21.59
C VAL A 499 4.92 20.15 -22.40
N ALA A 500 4.26 19.22 -23.09
CA ALA A 500 4.89 18.21 -23.93
C ALA A 500 5.76 18.84 -25.02
N GLU A 501 5.24 19.82 -25.76
CA GLU A 501 5.99 20.55 -26.78
C GLU A 501 7.22 21.27 -26.20
N ALA A 502 7.07 21.91 -25.03
CA ALA A 502 8.18 22.60 -24.38
C ALA A 502 9.28 21.63 -23.91
N MET A 503 8.90 20.46 -23.39
CA MET A 503 9.84 19.44 -22.95
C MET A 503 10.57 18.78 -24.14
N TRP A 504 9.84 18.41 -25.20
CA TRP A 504 10.45 17.84 -26.41
C TRP A 504 11.30 18.83 -27.20
N ALA A 505 11.02 20.12 -27.12
CA ALA A 505 11.90 21.15 -27.67
C ALA A 505 13.28 21.18 -26.98
N VAL A 506 13.37 20.69 -25.75
CA VAL A 506 14.63 20.54 -25.00
C VAL A 506 15.30 19.20 -25.33
N ASP A 507 14.55 18.10 -25.24
CA ASP A 507 15.04 16.77 -25.54
C ASP A 507 13.96 15.96 -26.29
N PRO A 508 14.09 15.76 -27.61
CA PRO A 508 13.09 15.06 -28.42
C PRO A 508 13.08 13.54 -28.19
N ASN A 509 14.01 12.98 -27.39
CA ASN A 509 14.12 11.54 -27.17
C ASN A 509 13.45 11.07 -25.87
N ILE A 510 12.89 11.98 -25.07
CA ILE A 510 12.14 11.60 -23.88
C ILE A 510 10.74 11.06 -24.26
N GLU A 511 10.25 10.15 -23.44
CA GLU A 511 8.93 9.54 -23.54
C GLU A 511 8.04 10.15 -22.46
N LEU A 512 6.85 10.60 -22.87
CA LEU A 512 5.94 11.33 -21.99
C LEU A 512 4.76 10.47 -21.59
N ILE A 513 4.44 10.47 -20.30
CA ILE A 513 3.29 9.80 -19.71
C ILE A 513 2.25 10.88 -19.39
N ALA A 514 1.14 10.90 -20.12
CA ALA A 514 0.02 11.81 -19.86
C ALA A 514 -0.83 11.32 -18.69
N VAL A 515 -1.49 12.20 -17.95
CA VAL A 515 -2.43 11.78 -16.88
C VAL A 515 -3.68 11.16 -17.51
N GLY A 516 -4.00 9.93 -17.14
CA GLY A 516 -5.22 9.23 -17.53
C GLY A 516 -6.20 9.00 -16.39
N TYR A 517 -7.44 8.74 -16.77
CA TYR A 517 -8.54 8.28 -15.93
C TYR A 517 -9.61 7.64 -16.85
N PRO A 518 -10.00 6.36 -16.65
CA PRO A 518 -10.80 5.64 -17.63
C PRO A 518 -12.17 6.28 -17.91
N GLY A 519 -12.65 6.18 -19.15
CA GLY A 519 -13.90 6.79 -19.60
C GLY A 519 -13.70 8.19 -20.21
N LYS A 520 -14.58 9.14 -19.88
CA LYS A 520 -14.64 10.45 -20.56
C LYS A 520 -13.29 11.17 -20.60
N TRP A 521 -12.52 11.10 -19.51
CA TRP A 521 -11.22 11.77 -19.43
C TRP A 521 -10.24 11.20 -20.46
N ASN A 522 -10.05 9.88 -20.46
CA ASN A 522 -9.21 9.21 -21.46
C ASN A 522 -9.67 9.46 -22.90
N ASP A 523 -10.97 9.35 -23.18
CA ASP A 523 -11.50 9.60 -24.53
C ASP A 523 -11.10 11.01 -25.01
N TRP A 524 -11.23 12.03 -24.15
CA TRP A 524 -10.84 13.40 -24.47
C TRP A 524 -9.33 13.58 -24.64
N MET A 525 -8.53 12.91 -23.80
CA MET A 525 -7.07 12.90 -23.92
C MET A 525 -6.62 12.25 -25.23
N TYR A 526 -7.24 11.14 -25.63
CA TYR A 526 -6.91 10.47 -26.90
C TYR A 526 -7.25 11.33 -28.11
N GLU A 527 -8.41 11.97 -28.12
CA GLU A 527 -8.83 12.81 -29.24
C GLU A 527 -7.96 14.06 -29.42
N ASN A 528 -7.38 14.59 -28.34
CA ASN A 528 -6.72 15.90 -28.36
C ASN A 528 -5.21 15.89 -28.08
N CYS A 529 -4.67 14.79 -27.54
CA CYS A 529 -3.29 14.70 -27.06
C CYS A 529 -2.53 13.48 -27.56
N ALA A 530 -3.10 12.63 -28.43
CA ALA A 530 -2.45 11.39 -28.86
C ALA A 530 -1.11 11.59 -29.60
N ASP A 531 -0.86 12.77 -30.18
CA ASP A 531 0.42 13.16 -30.77
C ASP A 531 1.40 13.82 -29.77
N HIS A 532 0.96 14.01 -28.53
CA HIS A 532 1.65 14.70 -27.45
C HIS A 532 1.90 13.81 -26.23
N MET A 533 1.83 12.48 -26.40
CA MET A 533 2.13 11.50 -25.37
C MET A 533 2.70 10.22 -25.98
N THR A 534 3.48 9.49 -25.19
CA THR A 534 3.96 8.14 -25.51
C THR A 534 3.12 7.08 -24.79
N TYR A 535 2.81 7.36 -23.53
CA TYR A 535 2.02 6.51 -22.65
C TYR A 535 0.95 7.36 -21.96
N ILE A 536 -0.03 6.68 -21.37
CA ILE A 536 -1.05 7.30 -20.53
C ILE A 536 -1.07 6.60 -19.17
N SER A 537 -1.18 7.40 -18.11
CA SER A 537 -1.13 6.96 -16.72
C SER A 537 -2.48 6.34 -16.33
N GLU A 538 -2.46 5.34 -15.46
CA GLU A 538 -3.67 4.77 -14.86
C GLU A 538 -3.42 4.43 -13.40
N HIS A 539 -4.41 4.71 -12.55
CA HIS A 539 -4.29 4.55 -11.12
C HIS A 539 -5.43 3.70 -10.57
N PHE A 540 -5.15 2.80 -9.62
CA PHE A 540 -6.21 2.25 -8.78
C PHE A 540 -5.70 1.84 -7.40
N TYR A 541 -6.57 2.01 -6.40
CA TYR A 541 -6.36 1.48 -5.06
C TYR A 541 -7.58 0.67 -4.62
N LYS A 542 -7.35 -0.50 -4.04
CA LYS A 542 -8.42 -1.32 -3.45
C LYS A 542 -8.50 -1.07 -1.96
N GLN A 543 -9.68 -0.65 -1.49
CA GLN A 543 -9.90 -0.19 -0.11
C GLN A 543 -10.92 -1.03 0.67
N ASP A 544 -11.58 -1.99 0.01
CA ASP A 544 -12.65 -2.79 0.60
C ASP A 544 -12.11 -3.91 1.50
N TRP A 545 -11.84 -3.56 2.75
CA TRP A 545 -11.33 -4.46 3.79
C TRP A 545 -12.33 -5.52 4.28
N HIS A 546 -13.65 -5.25 4.15
CA HIS A 546 -14.71 -6.01 4.81
C HIS A 546 -15.77 -6.62 3.90
N ALA A 547 -15.73 -6.38 2.58
CA ALA A 547 -16.83 -6.74 1.71
C ALA A 547 -16.91 -8.24 1.39
N GLY A 548 -15.80 -8.99 1.43
CA GLY A 548 -15.78 -10.37 0.96
C GLY A 548 -14.81 -11.33 1.68
N GLY A 549 -14.77 -12.54 1.14
CA GLY A 549 -13.84 -13.62 1.45
C GLY A 549 -12.39 -13.40 1.01
N LEU A 550 -11.51 -14.37 1.29
CA LEU A 550 -10.14 -14.36 0.79
C LEU A 550 -10.11 -14.40 -0.74
N LEU A 551 -10.93 -15.26 -1.36
CA LEU A 551 -10.95 -15.42 -2.81
C LEU A 551 -11.37 -14.13 -3.51
N THR A 552 -12.45 -13.49 -3.05
CA THR A 552 -12.90 -12.20 -3.62
C THR A 552 -11.94 -11.06 -3.29
N HIS A 553 -11.27 -11.06 -2.12
CA HIS A 553 -10.21 -10.10 -1.81
C HIS A 553 -9.09 -10.13 -2.86
N VAL A 554 -8.58 -11.33 -3.15
CA VAL A 554 -7.50 -11.54 -4.12
C VAL A 554 -7.96 -11.18 -5.54
N GLN A 555 -9.20 -11.49 -5.88
CA GLN A 555 -9.78 -11.28 -7.20
C GLN A 555 -9.97 -9.80 -7.57
N GLN A 556 -10.07 -8.89 -6.59
CA GLN A 556 -10.17 -7.44 -6.86
C GLN A 556 -9.05 -6.90 -7.76
N MET A 557 -7.83 -7.42 -7.60
CA MET A 557 -6.63 -6.99 -8.33
C MET A 557 -6.67 -7.36 -9.82
N PRO A 558 -6.81 -8.64 -10.21
CA PRO A 558 -6.92 -9.00 -11.63
C PRO A 558 -8.16 -8.39 -12.29
N GLU A 559 -9.29 -8.25 -11.59
CA GLU A 559 -10.50 -7.67 -12.19
C GLU A 559 -10.32 -6.22 -12.64
N VAL A 560 -9.73 -5.37 -11.79
CA VAL A 560 -9.52 -3.97 -12.15
C VAL A 560 -8.47 -3.81 -13.25
N ILE A 561 -7.39 -4.60 -13.22
CA ILE A 561 -6.35 -4.59 -14.27
C ILE A 561 -6.96 -5.02 -15.62
N ALA A 562 -7.76 -6.10 -15.64
CA ALA A 562 -8.43 -6.55 -16.85
C ALA A 562 -9.45 -5.51 -17.36
N SER A 563 -10.22 -4.90 -16.46
CA SER A 563 -11.21 -3.88 -16.79
C SER A 563 -10.59 -2.63 -17.42
N VAL A 564 -9.50 -2.12 -16.83
CA VAL A 564 -8.76 -0.98 -17.38
C VAL A 564 -8.17 -1.32 -18.76
N ALA A 565 -7.57 -2.52 -18.92
CA ALA A 565 -7.09 -2.95 -20.23
C ALA A 565 -8.19 -2.99 -21.28
N GLU A 566 -9.38 -3.48 -20.92
CA GLU A 566 -10.52 -3.53 -21.84
C GLU A 566 -11.06 -2.14 -22.18
N GLU A 567 -11.04 -1.19 -21.25
CA GLU A 567 -11.42 0.20 -21.52
C GLU A 567 -10.51 0.84 -22.58
N HIS A 568 -9.20 0.58 -22.50
CA HIS A 568 -8.24 1.05 -23.51
C HIS A 568 -8.42 0.35 -24.86
N ARG A 569 -8.74 -0.95 -24.86
CA ARG A 569 -9.10 -1.68 -26.09
C ARG A 569 -10.39 -1.16 -26.69
N ARG A 570 -11.39 -0.79 -25.89
CA ARG A 570 -12.61 -0.10 -26.35
C ARG A 570 -12.26 1.20 -27.02
N ALA A 571 -11.48 2.08 -26.37
CA ALA A 571 -11.06 3.35 -26.96
C ALA A 571 -10.37 3.14 -28.32
N ARG A 572 -9.44 2.17 -28.43
CA ARG A 572 -8.77 1.82 -29.71
C ARG A 572 -9.73 1.32 -30.80
N ARG A 573 -10.90 0.77 -30.44
CA ARG A 573 -11.94 0.35 -31.41
C ARG A 573 -12.85 1.51 -31.81
N GLU A 574 -13.13 2.44 -30.90
CA GLU A 574 -14.16 3.47 -31.05
C GLU A 574 -13.60 4.82 -31.53
N ILE A 575 -12.37 5.18 -31.16
CA ILE A 575 -11.74 6.47 -31.51
C ILE A 575 -10.92 6.32 -32.79
N PRO A 576 -11.25 7.06 -33.88
CA PRO A 576 -10.56 6.95 -35.16
C PRO A 576 -9.06 7.25 -35.08
N GLY A 577 -8.22 6.38 -35.63
CA GLY A 577 -6.77 6.57 -35.70
C GLY A 577 -6.00 6.24 -34.41
N LEU A 578 -6.69 5.94 -33.30
CA LEU A 578 -6.04 5.67 -32.01
C LEU A 578 -5.30 4.33 -32.00
N LYS A 579 -5.86 3.30 -32.67
CA LYS A 579 -5.24 1.97 -32.74
C LYS A 579 -3.82 2.04 -33.32
N GLU A 580 -3.60 2.89 -34.32
CA GLU A 580 -2.32 3.08 -34.99
C GLU A 580 -1.29 3.82 -34.13
N LYS A 581 -1.75 4.66 -33.18
CA LYS A 581 -0.86 5.34 -32.21
C LYS A 581 -0.28 4.37 -31.19
N ASN A 582 -1.00 3.27 -30.89
CA ASN A 582 -0.59 2.23 -29.94
C ASN A 582 -0.09 2.75 -28.58
N ILE A 583 -0.76 3.79 -28.06
CA ILE A 583 -0.45 4.36 -26.73
C ILE A 583 -0.73 3.29 -25.67
N LYS A 584 0.30 2.89 -24.93
CA LYS A 584 0.23 1.86 -23.88
C LYS A 584 0.00 2.48 -22.51
N ILE A 585 -0.46 1.64 -21.58
CA ILE A 585 -0.73 2.04 -20.20
C ILE A 585 0.56 2.03 -19.39
N ALA A 586 0.78 3.12 -18.65
CA ALA A 586 1.65 3.14 -17.48
C ALA A 586 0.76 3.12 -16.23
N MET A 587 0.58 1.96 -15.60
CA MET A 587 -0.17 1.83 -14.34
C MET A 587 0.69 2.33 -13.17
N ASP A 588 0.98 3.62 -13.17
CA ASP A 588 2.05 4.23 -12.40
C ASP A 588 1.66 4.52 -10.94
N GLU A 589 0.46 4.10 -10.52
CA GLU A 589 0.05 3.90 -9.14
C GLU A 589 -0.94 2.72 -8.98
N TRP A 590 -0.52 1.65 -8.30
CA TRP A 590 -1.46 0.58 -7.92
C TRP A 590 -1.08 -0.09 -6.60
N ASN A 591 -2.08 -0.36 -5.74
CA ASN A 591 -1.93 -1.17 -4.53
C ASN A 591 -3.27 -1.45 -3.80
N TYR A 592 -3.22 -2.20 -2.72
CA TYR A 592 -4.20 -2.09 -1.63
C TYR A 592 -3.91 -0.86 -0.76
N TRP A 593 -4.97 -0.16 -0.37
CA TRP A 593 -4.90 0.98 0.55
C TRP A 593 -6.06 0.95 1.53
N TYR A 594 -5.95 0.09 2.54
CA TYR A 594 -6.92 -0.02 3.64
C TYR A 594 -6.21 -0.49 4.92
N GLY A 595 -6.94 -0.55 6.04
CA GLY A 595 -6.47 -1.23 7.25
C GLY A 595 -5.63 -0.33 8.16
N PRO A 596 -4.94 -0.91 9.16
CA PRO A 596 -4.30 -0.12 10.20
C PRO A 596 -3.02 0.57 9.69
N HIS A 597 -2.95 1.89 9.89
CA HIS A 597 -1.77 2.71 9.58
C HIS A 597 -0.85 2.84 10.80
N VAL A 598 0.02 1.84 11.03
CA VAL A 598 0.89 1.77 12.22
C VAL A 598 2.31 2.28 11.98
N TYR A 599 2.69 2.57 10.73
CA TYR A 599 4.04 3.02 10.34
C TYR A 599 4.10 4.51 9.94
N GLY A 600 3.16 5.33 10.42
CA GLY A 600 3.04 6.76 10.11
C GLY A 600 1.84 7.09 9.23
N LEU A 601 1.82 8.30 8.66
CA LEU A 601 0.77 8.73 7.71
C LEU A 601 0.69 7.71 6.57
N LEU A 602 -0.49 7.11 6.39
CA LEU A 602 -0.74 6.03 5.42
C LEU A 602 0.25 4.85 5.51
N GLY A 603 0.88 4.64 6.67
CA GLY A 603 1.82 3.55 6.94
C GLY A 603 1.10 2.22 7.16
N THR A 604 0.37 1.76 6.14
CA THR A 604 -0.50 0.58 6.13
C THR A 604 0.24 -0.71 6.41
N ARG A 605 -0.25 -1.54 7.33
CA ARG A 605 0.19 -2.94 7.46
C ARG A 605 -0.49 -3.82 6.40
N TYR A 606 0.28 -4.74 5.81
CA TYR A 606 -0.24 -5.71 4.85
C TYR A 606 -0.29 -7.12 5.42
N PHE A 607 -1.22 -7.91 4.92
CA PHE A 607 -1.48 -9.28 5.33
C PHE A 607 -1.14 -10.27 4.20
N LEU A 608 -1.09 -11.56 4.50
CA LEU A 608 -0.84 -12.59 3.49
C LEU A 608 -1.85 -12.50 2.33
N ARG A 609 -3.13 -12.24 2.61
CA ARG A 609 -4.14 -12.02 1.56
C ARG A 609 -3.80 -10.90 0.57
N ASP A 610 -3.12 -9.85 1.02
CA ASP A 610 -2.67 -8.76 0.16
C ASP A 610 -1.55 -9.23 -0.75
N ALA A 611 -0.61 -10.00 -0.20
CA ALA A 611 0.43 -10.64 -0.98
C ALA A 611 -0.18 -11.51 -2.10
N LEU A 612 -1.17 -12.33 -1.77
CA LEU A 612 -1.87 -13.17 -2.76
C LEU A 612 -2.56 -12.31 -3.84
N GLY A 613 -3.18 -11.20 -3.46
CA GLY A 613 -3.78 -10.23 -4.39
C GLY A 613 -2.76 -9.59 -5.33
N ILE A 614 -1.62 -9.14 -4.81
CA ILE A 614 -0.52 -8.59 -5.63
C ILE A 614 0.01 -9.65 -6.59
N ALA A 615 0.15 -10.91 -6.16
CA ALA A 615 0.56 -12.02 -7.03
C ALA A 615 -0.44 -12.26 -8.16
N ALA A 616 -1.74 -12.27 -7.87
CA ALA A 616 -2.80 -12.41 -8.85
C ALA A 616 -2.87 -11.20 -9.82
N GLY A 617 -2.56 -9.98 -9.33
CA GLY A 617 -2.42 -8.80 -10.17
C GLY A 617 -1.24 -8.89 -11.14
N LEU A 618 -0.08 -9.34 -10.68
CA LEU A 618 1.08 -9.59 -11.55
C LEU A 618 0.80 -10.68 -12.61
N ASN A 619 0.03 -11.70 -12.24
CA ASN A 619 -0.48 -12.68 -13.20
C ASN A 619 -1.37 -12.01 -14.26
N GLU A 620 -2.21 -11.04 -13.88
CA GLU A 620 -3.04 -10.32 -14.84
C GLU A 620 -2.22 -9.42 -15.75
N PHE A 621 -1.22 -8.69 -15.24
CA PHE A 621 -0.32 -7.91 -16.09
C PHE A 621 0.36 -8.78 -17.16
N SER A 622 0.69 -10.04 -16.85
CA SER A 622 1.21 -10.97 -17.86
C SER A 622 0.19 -11.28 -18.97
N ARG A 623 -1.09 -11.42 -18.60
CA ARG A 623 -2.20 -11.69 -19.54
C ARG A 623 -2.51 -10.47 -20.41
N GLN A 624 -2.24 -9.27 -19.91
CA GLN A 624 -2.52 -7.97 -20.54
C GLN A 624 -1.25 -7.24 -21.05
N SER A 625 -0.16 -7.97 -21.27
CA SER A 625 1.16 -7.47 -21.66
C SER A 625 1.19 -6.69 -22.98
N ASP A 626 0.19 -6.88 -23.84
CA ASP A 626 -0.01 -6.12 -25.06
C ASP A 626 -0.40 -4.65 -24.80
N ILE A 627 -1.12 -4.39 -23.70
CA ILE A 627 -1.65 -3.07 -23.35
C ILE A 627 -0.80 -2.36 -22.29
N TYR A 628 -0.24 -3.08 -21.33
CA TYR A 628 0.57 -2.48 -20.26
C TYR A 628 2.05 -2.40 -20.62
N PHE A 629 2.61 -1.19 -20.53
CA PHE A 629 4.03 -0.94 -20.66
C PHE A 629 4.74 -0.86 -19.30
N MET A 630 4.07 -0.31 -18.28
CA MET A 630 4.66 -0.06 -16.98
C MET A 630 3.62 -0.25 -15.88
N ALA A 631 4.07 -0.61 -14.68
CA ALA A 631 3.27 -0.55 -13.49
C ALA A 631 4.16 -0.23 -12.28
N ASN A 632 3.78 0.76 -11.46
CA ASN A 632 4.54 1.17 -10.29
C ASN A 632 3.75 0.86 -9.02
N TYR A 633 4.29 -0.05 -8.21
CA TYR A 633 3.72 -0.37 -6.91
C TYR A 633 3.79 0.85 -6.00
N ALA A 634 2.63 1.27 -5.49
CA ALA A 634 2.48 2.46 -4.68
C ALA A 634 2.37 2.08 -3.19
N GLN A 635 3.37 2.29 -2.34
CA GLN A 635 4.68 2.87 -2.62
C GLN A 635 5.79 1.95 -2.13
N THR A 636 7.01 2.48 -2.12
CA THR A 636 8.20 1.69 -1.84
C THR A 636 8.39 1.43 -0.34
N VAL A 637 8.32 2.47 0.51
CA VAL A 637 8.68 2.41 1.93
C VAL A 637 7.61 3.06 2.81
N ASN A 638 7.23 2.37 3.89
CA ASN A 638 6.24 2.75 4.91
C ASN A 638 4.85 3.08 4.36
N VAL A 639 4.69 4.21 3.70
CA VAL A 639 3.43 4.71 3.13
C VAL A 639 2.95 3.73 2.08
N ILE A 640 1.87 3.01 2.37
CA ILE A 640 1.36 1.89 1.54
C ILE A 640 2.51 1.02 0.99
N GLY A 641 3.55 0.86 1.83
CA GLY A 641 4.89 0.49 1.37
C GLY A 641 5.17 -1.01 1.37
N ALA A 642 5.93 -1.50 0.39
CA ALA A 642 6.43 -2.88 0.35
C ALA A 642 7.48 -3.18 1.44
N ILE A 643 8.19 -2.15 1.90
CA ILE A 643 9.17 -2.20 2.99
C ILE A 643 8.62 -1.39 4.17
N LYS A 644 8.74 -1.93 5.39
CA LYS A 644 8.48 -1.16 6.63
C LYS A 644 9.77 -0.88 7.35
N THR A 645 9.77 0.23 8.08
CA THR A 645 10.89 0.63 8.92
C THR A 645 10.43 1.06 10.30
N THR A 646 11.19 0.70 11.33
CA THR A 646 11.24 1.47 12.58
C THR A 646 12.34 2.53 12.46
N LYS A 647 12.69 3.18 13.58
CA LYS A 647 13.82 4.11 13.63
C LYS A 647 15.18 3.43 13.39
N THR A 648 15.28 2.12 13.62
CA THR A 648 16.57 1.39 13.65
C THR A 648 16.54 0.07 12.87
N ASP A 649 15.40 -0.29 12.30
CA ASP A 649 15.20 -1.58 11.65
C ASP A 649 14.32 -1.45 10.40
N ALA A 650 14.38 -2.45 9.52
CA ALA A 650 13.57 -2.56 8.31
C ALA A 650 13.32 -4.02 7.90
N TRP A 651 12.20 -4.28 7.22
CA TRP A 651 11.86 -5.60 6.66
C TRP A 651 10.91 -5.49 5.47
N LEU A 652 10.79 -6.57 4.70
CA LEU A 652 9.81 -6.72 3.62
C LEU A 652 8.47 -7.22 4.19
N GLU A 653 7.39 -6.59 3.78
CA GLU A 653 6.04 -7.10 3.97
C GLU A 653 5.73 -8.25 3.00
N GLY A 654 4.62 -8.95 3.21
CA GLY A 654 4.17 -10.01 2.30
C GLY A 654 4.08 -9.55 0.84
N THR A 655 3.58 -8.34 0.59
CA THR A 655 3.52 -7.75 -0.76
C THR A 655 4.91 -7.50 -1.35
N GLY A 656 5.88 -7.08 -0.53
CA GLY A 656 7.28 -6.92 -0.93
C GLY A 656 7.97 -8.24 -1.28
N LEU A 657 7.64 -9.32 -0.55
CA LEU A 657 8.14 -10.67 -0.87
C LEU A 657 7.63 -11.16 -2.22
N VAL A 658 6.37 -10.88 -2.57
CA VAL A 658 5.79 -11.20 -3.89
C VAL A 658 6.53 -10.47 -5.00
N LEU A 659 6.72 -9.17 -4.87
CA LEU A 659 7.45 -8.37 -5.86
C LEU A 659 8.88 -8.89 -6.07
N LYS A 660 9.59 -9.16 -4.97
CA LYS A 660 10.93 -9.76 -4.98
C LYS A 660 10.94 -11.12 -5.71
N LEU A 661 9.97 -11.99 -5.39
CA LEU A 661 9.88 -13.32 -5.97
C LEU A 661 9.60 -13.27 -7.48
N TYR A 662 8.58 -12.51 -7.89
CA TYR A 662 8.18 -12.42 -9.29
C TYR A 662 9.27 -11.84 -10.19
N ARG A 663 9.97 -10.79 -9.73
CA ARG A 663 11.08 -10.19 -10.49
C ARG A 663 12.25 -11.15 -10.69
N LYS A 664 12.44 -12.09 -9.77
CA LYS A 664 13.55 -13.04 -9.80
C LYS A 664 13.20 -14.30 -10.59
N GLU A 665 12.00 -14.83 -10.39
CA GLU A 665 11.66 -16.19 -10.83
C GLU A 665 10.56 -16.26 -11.89
N PHE A 666 9.77 -15.21 -12.14
CA PHE A 666 8.74 -15.24 -13.19
C PHE A 666 9.34 -14.85 -14.54
N GLY A 667 9.07 -15.65 -15.58
CA GLY A 667 9.48 -15.35 -16.95
C GLY A 667 8.74 -14.14 -17.53
N THR A 668 9.22 -13.67 -18.69
CA THR A 668 8.76 -12.45 -19.33
C THR A 668 7.90 -12.69 -20.57
N GLN A 669 7.89 -13.90 -21.12
CA GLN A 669 7.17 -14.21 -22.35
C GLN A 669 5.90 -15.03 -22.02
N PRO A 670 4.69 -14.44 -22.01
CA PRO A 670 3.49 -15.15 -21.61
C PRO A 670 3.12 -16.29 -22.56
N VAL A 671 2.61 -17.36 -21.96
CA VAL A 671 2.12 -18.57 -22.61
C VAL A 671 0.61 -18.65 -22.39
N SER A 672 -0.14 -18.93 -23.45
CA SER A 672 -1.59 -19.06 -23.36
C SER A 672 -1.98 -20.30 -22.55
N ILE A 673 -3.03 -20.15 -21.73
CA ILE A 673 -3.57 -21.20 -20.87
C ILE A 673 -5.01 -21.48 -21.29
N GLU A 674 -5.32 -22.75 -21.47
CA GLU A 674 -6.69 -23.27 -21.64
C GLU A 674 -7.08 -24.12 -20.42
N GLY A 675 -8.38 -24.42 -20.28
CA GLY A 675 -8.92 -25.26 -19.20
C GLY A 675 -9.75 -24.47 -18.19
N SER A 676 -9.91 -25.03 -17.00
CA SER A 676 -10.68 -24.45 -15.90
C SER A 676 -9.80 -24.34 -14.67
N PRO A 677 -8.99 -23.27 -14.53
CA PRO A 677 -8.05 -23.14 -13.42
C PRO A 677 -8.72 -22.84 -12.08
N ALA A 678 -10.00 -22.42 -12.07
CA ALA A 678 -10.72 -22.08 -10.85
C ALA A 678 -10.74 -23.24 -9.83
N PRO A 679 -10.52 -22.96 -8.54
CA PRO A 679 -10.49 -21.62 -7.92
C PRO A 679 -9.11 -20.94 -7.95
N LEU A 680 -8.12 -21.53 -8.60
CA LEU A 680 -6.75 -21.00 -8.66
C LEU A 680 -6.64 -19.87 -9.69
N ASN A 681 -5.86 -18.84 -9.38
CA ASN A 681 -5.40 -17.88 -10.37
C ASN A 681 -4.06 -18.37 -10.95
N VAL A 682 -4.00 -18.62 -12.26
CA VAL A 682 -2.82 -19.20 -12.92
C VAL A 682 -2.34 -18.29 -14.04
N ALA A 683 -1.02 -18.09 -14.12
CA ALA A 683 -0.34 -17.53 -15.29
C ALA A 683 0.90 -18.35 -15.62
N ALA A 684 1.32 -18.35 -16.88
CA ALA A 684 2.50 -19.09 -17.33
C ALA A 684 3.32 -18.22 -18.27
N THR A 685 4.64 -18.23 -18.09
CA THR A 685 5.58 -17.49 -18.91
C THR A 685 6.81 -18.33 -19.20
N LEU A 686 7.45 -18.10 -20.33
CA LEU A 686 8.81 -18.53 -20.60
C LEU A 686 9.80 -17.46 -20.13
N THR A 687 10.97 -17.89 -19.67
CA THR A 687 12.11 -16.97 -19.53
C THR A 687 12.51 -16.40 -20.89
N GLU A 688 13.16 -15.24 -20.90
CA GLU A 688 13.55 -14.55 -22.14
C GLU A 688 14.36 -15.44 -23.11
N ASN A 689 15.22 -16.30 -22.57
CA ASN A 689 16.01 -17.25 -23.35
C ASN A 689 15.26 -18.57 -23.72
N GLY A 690 14.01 -18.72 -23.28
CA GLY A 690 13.17 -19.91 -23.46
C GLY A 690 13.63 -21.15 -22.70
N GLU A 691 14.64 -21.06 -21.83
CA GLU A 691 15.20 -22.22 -21.13
C GLU A 691 14.28 -22.76 -20.02
N TYR A 692 13.47 -21.89 -19.42
CA TYR A 692 12.55 -22.28 -18.36
C TYR A 692 11.13 -21.84 -18.67
N LEU A 693 10.18 -22.72 -18.35
CA LEU A 693 8.78 -22.40 -18.15
C LEU A 693 8.58 -22.09 -16.67
N THR A 694 7.89 -21.00 -16.38
CA THR A 694 7.50 -20.61 -15.04
C THR A 694 5.98 -20.50 -14.97
N VAL A 695 5.36 -21.26 -14.10
CA VAL A 695 3.92 -21.22 -13.85
C VAL A 695 3.69 -20.54 -12.51
N SER A 696 3.03 -19.39 -12.49
CA SER A 696 2.54 -18.79 -11.27
C SER A 696 1.17 -19.35 -10.93
N VAL A 697 0.98 -19.76 -9.68
CA VAL A 697 -0.29 -20.25 -9.14
C VAL A 697 -0.58 -19.58 -7.81
N VAL A 698 -1.74 -18.93 -7.71
CA VAL A 698 -2.28 -18.37 -6.46
C VAL A 698 -3.46 -19.23 -6.01
N ASN A 699 -3.35 -19.78 -4.81
CA ASN A 699 -4.42 -20.48 -4.11
C ASN A 699 -4.97 -19.59 -2.99
N ALA A 700 -6.05 -18.87 -3.31
CA ALA A 700 -6.78 -18.02 -2.37
C ALA A 700 -7.91 -18.79 -1.65
N THR A 701 -7.73 -20.09 -1.42
CA THR A 701 -8.66 -20.93 -0.65
C THR A 701 -8.03 -21.41 0.66
N HIS A 702 -8.88 -21.81 1.60
CA HIS A 702 -8.46 -22.35 2.91
C HIS A 702 -8.08 -23.84 2.88
N GLU A 703 -7.98 -24.43 1.68
CA GLU A 703 -7.66 -25.85 1.46
C GLU A 703 -6.60 -26.02 0.37
N ASP A 704 -5.82 -27.09 0.48
CA ASP A 704 -4.87 -27.45 -0.57
C ASP A 704 -5.64 -27.84 -1.84
N GLN A 705 -5.16 -27.40 -2.99
CA GLN A 705 -5.78 -27.70 -4.29
C GLN A 705 -4.87 -28.62 -5.11
N ILE A 706 -5.47 -29.51 -5.92
CA ILE A 706 -4.73 -30.34 -6.88
C ILE A 706 -4.95 -29.77 -8.27
N LEU A 707 -3.93 -29.10 -8.82
CA LEU A 707 -3.94 -28.58 -10.18
C LEU A 707 -3.49 -29.66 -11.16
N LYS A 708 -4.39 -30.09 -12.03
CA LYS A 708 -4.09 -31.05 -13.10
C LYS A 708 -3.43 -30.35 -14.29
N LEU A 709 -2.39 -30.98 -14.84
CA LEU A 709 -1.52 -30.45 -15.88
C LEU A 709 -1.62 -31.29 -17.16
N ASN A 710 -2.50 -30.89 -18.08
CA ASN A 710 -2.77 -31.67 -19.29
C ASN A 710 -1.63 -31.51 -20.31
N SER A 711 -1.01 -32.61 -20.72
CA SER A 711 0.06 -32.68 -21.75
C SER A 711 1.31 -31.84 -21.42
N PHE A 712 1.56 -31.55 -20.14
CA PHE A 712 2.70 -30.74 -19.71
C PHE A 712 4.06 -31.42 -19.96
N LEU A 713 4.12 -32.74 -19.76
CA LEU A 713 5.36 -33.51 -19.78
C LEU A 713 6.01 -33.62 -21.16
N ASP A 714 5.27 -33.24 -22.21
CA ASP A 714 5.78 -33.15 -23.58
C ASP A 714 6.73 -31.95 -23.77
N SER A 715 6.56 -30.90 -22.96
CA SER A 715 7.24 -29.61 -23.15
C SER A 715 8.32 -29.31 -22.10
N VAL A 716 8.27 -29.95 -20.93
CA VAL A 716 9.19 -29.66 -19.81
C VAL A 716 9.76 -30.91 -19.13
N GLU A 717 10.86 -30.73 -18.39
CA GLU A 717 11.38 -31.74 -17.47
C GLU A 717 10.38 -32.04 -16.33
N LYS A 718 10.40 -33.27 -15.82
CA LYS A 718 9.47 -33.73 -14.76
C LYS A 718 9.76 -33.10 -13.40
N SER A 719 11.04 -32.84 -13.13
CA SER A 719 11.51 -32.17 -11.93
C SER A 719 11.58 -30.67 -12.15
N GLY A 720 11.22 -29.89 -11.14
CA GLY A 720 11.32 -28.44 -11.14
C GLY A 720 11.60 -27.89 -9.74
N MET A 721 11.50 -26.57 -9.62
CA MET A 721 11.61 -25.84 -8.36
C MET A 721 10.32 -25.07 -8.11
N ALA A 722 9.78 -25.16 -6.90
CA ALA A 722 8.70 -24.30 -6.44
C ALA A 722 9.24 -23.27 -5.45
N PHE A 723 8.85 -22.03 -5.64
CA PHE A 723 9.09 -20.91 -4.75
C PHE A 723 7.74 -20.43 -4.23
N VAL A 724 7.41 -20.73 -2.97
CA VAL A 724 6.05 -20.57 -2.43
C VAL A 724 6.03 -19.58 -1.28
N ILE A 725 5.23 -18.52 -1.44
CA ILE A 725 4.87 -17.58 -0.38
C ILE A 725 3.66 -18.11 0.37
N SER A 726 3.79 -18.26 1.68
CA SER A 726 2.71 -18.72 2.56
C SER A 726 2.89 -18.20 3.99
N GLY A 727 1.91 -18.47 4.84
CA GLY A 727 1.92 -18.14 6.26
C GLY A 727 0.91 -18.98 7.04
N ALA A 728 0.76 -18.71 8.34
CA ALA A 728 -0.11 -19.50 9.20
C ALA A 728 -1.61 -19.36 8.88
N ASN A 729 -2.03 -18.18 8.45
CA ASN A 729 -3.34 -17.88 7.90
C ASN A 729 -3.28 -16.60 7.04
N ASP A 730 -4.33 -16.32 6.29
CA ASP A 730 -4.46 -15.20 5.37
C ASP A 730 -4.38 -13.80 6.03
N MET A 731 -4.65 -13.72 7.33
CA MET A 731 -4.56 -12.51 8.17
C MET A 731 -3.22 -12.39 8.93
N VAL A 732 -2.25 -13.25 8.65
CA VAL A 732 -0.91 -13.11 9.21
C VAL A 732 -0.15 -11.98 8.50
N PHE A 733 0.80 -11.36 9.20
CA PHE A 733 1.61 -10.24 8.71
C PHE A 733 3.02 -10.27 9.32
N ASN A 734 3.98 -9.65 8.62
CA ASN A 734 5.34 -9.47 9.12
C ASN A 734 5.41 -8.18 9.95
N ASP A 735 6.18 -8.20 11.03
CA ASP A 735 6.44 -7.01 11.84
C ASP A 735 7.86 -7.03 12.45
N GLU A 736 8.19 -6.00 13.21
CA GLU A 736 9.48 -5.87 13.90
C GLU A 736 9.78 -7.02 14.87
N ASN A 737 8.76 -7.72 15.39
CA ASN A 737 8.93 -8.82 16.34
C ASN A 737 9.10 -10.17 15.63
N ASN A 738 8.50 -10.33 14.44
CA ASN A 738 8.68 -11.50 13.60
C ASN A 738 8.52 -11.11 12.12
N LYS A 739 9.66 -11.09 11.43
CA LYS A 739 9.78 -10.68 10.02
C LYS A 739 9.53 -11.82 9.03
N ASP A 740 9.28 -13.03 9.52
CA ASP A 740 9.22 -14.27 8.73
C ASP A 740 7.90 -15.03 8.92
N ARG A 741 6.83 -14.37 9.43
CA ARG A 741 5.50 -15.01 9.53
C ARG A 741 4.91 -15.30 8.16
N ILE A 742 5.20 -14.41 7.21
CA ILE A 742 5.09 -14.64 5.77
C ILE A 742 6.51 -14.78 5.26
N SER A 743 6.78 -15.87 4.56
CA SER A 743 8.12 -16.16 4.02
C SER A 743 8.03 -16.87 2.66
N ILE A 744 9.13 -16.89 1.93
CA ILE A 744 9.29 -17.67 0.70
C ILE A 744 9.97 -18.98 1.09
N SER A 745 9.35 -20.10 0.73
CA SER A 745 9.94 -21.43 0.81
C SER A 745 10.39 -21.89 -0.58
N GLU A 746 11.50 -22.61 -0.65
CA GLU A 746 12.03 -23.21 -1.88
C GLU A 746 12.01 -24.73 -1.75
N GLN A 747 11.44 -25.43 -2.73
CA GLN A 747 11.34 -26.89 -2.71
C GLN A 747 11.41 -27.51 -4.10
N GLU A 748 12.11 -28.65 -4.21
CA GLU A 748 12.03 -29.48 -5.41
C GLU A 748 10.62 -30.07 -5.56
N ILE A 749 10.14 -30.10 -6.79
CA ILE A 749 8.83 -30.66 -7.14
C ILE A 749 8.97 -31.65 -8.28
N ASP A 750 8.08 -32.65 -8.31
CA ASP A 750 7.97 -33.61 -9.40
C ASP A 750 6.52 -33.62 -9.91
N ILE A 751 6.36 -33.49 -11.22
CA ILE A 751 5.06 -33.50 -11.92
C ILE A 751 4.87 -34.77 -12.75
N SER A 752 5.54 -35.89 -12.41
CA SER A 752 5.41 -37.16 -13.14
C SER A 752 3.98 -37.70 -13.17
N ALA A 753 3.15 -37.29 -12.22
CA ALA A 753 1.72 -37.62 -12.15
C ALA A 753 0.82 -36.63 -12.91
N GLU A 754 1.39 -35.69 -13.68
CA GLU A 754 0.67 -34.64 -14.40
C GLU A 754 -0.25 -33.80 -13.51
N GLN A 755 0.20 -33.53 -12.28
CA GLN A 755 -0.51 -32.71 -11.32
C GLN A 755 0.46 -32.01 -10.37
N MET A 756 0.02 -30.90 -9.77
CA MET A 756 0.71 -30.20 -8.69
C MET A 756 -0.23 -30.01 -7.50
N THR A 757 0.26 -30.29 -6.30
CA THR A 757 -0.41 -29.90 -5.06
C THR A 757 -0.03 -28.45 -4.76
N ILE A 758 -1.04 -27.59 -4.66
CA ILE A 758 -0.89 -26.17 -4.40
C ILE A 758 -1.36 -25.92 -2.96
N PRO A 759 -0.46 -25.53 -2.05
CA PRO A 759 -0.82 -25.30 -0.65
C PRO A 759 -1.93 -24.26 -0.52
N LYS A 760 -2.78 -24.39 0.49
CA LYS A 760 -3.77 -23.36 0.83
C LYS A 760 -3.12 -22.00 1.08
N GLU A 761 -3.87 -20.93 0.85
CA GLU A 761 -3.50 -19.55 1.20
C GLU A 761 -2.07 -19.20 0.75
N SER A 762 -1.74 -19.51 -0.50
CA SER A 762 -0.37 -19.43 -1.01
C SER A 762 -0.30 -18.84 -2.42
N ALA A 763 0.85 -18.25 -2.73
CA ALA A 763 1.22 -17.84 -4.08
C ALA A 763 2.59 -18.43 -4.40
N GLY A 764 2.70 -19.17 -5.50
CA GLY A 764 3.93 -19.86 -5.86
C GLY A 764 4.31 -19.70 -7.32
N ILE A 765 5.62 -19.67 -7.58
CA ILE A 765 6.20 -19.79 -8.92
C ILE A 765 6.83 -21.18 -9.03
N TYR A 766 6.37 -21.94 -10.01
CA TYR A 766 6.77 -23.31 -10.30
C TYR A 766 7.59 -23.30 -11.60
N LYS A 767 8.89 -23.53 -11.48
CA LYS A 767 9.89 -23.35 -12.55
C LYS A 767 10.39 -24.70 -13.03
N PHE A 768 10.24 -24.94 -14.33
CA PHE A 768 10.61 -26.17 -14.99
C PHE A 768 11.52 -25.88 -16.18
N ARG A 769 12.53 -26.74 -16.40
CA ARG A 769 13.36 -26.63 -17.59
C ARG A 769 12.57 -27.06 -18.82
N THR A 770 12.62 -26.28 -19.90
CA THR A 770 11.98 -26.65 -21.17
C THR A 770 12.77 -27.75 -21.86
N ARG A 771 12.06 -28.65 -22.54
CA ARG A 771 12.67 -29.58 -23.47
C ARG A 771 12.84 -28.84 -24.79
N LYS A 772 14.09 -28.55 -25.19
CA LYS A 772 14.36 -28.00 -26.52
C LYS A 772 13.70 -28.93 -27.57
N LYS A 773 12.81 -28.37 -28.39
CA LYS A 773 12.41 -29.00 -29.64
C LYS A 773 13.57 -28.99 -30.63
#